data_AF-A0A326GKP3-F1
#
_entry.id   AF-A0A326GKP3-F1
#
_cell.length_a   1.000
_cell.length_b   1.000
_cell.length_c   1.000
_cell.angle_alpha   90.00
_cell.angle_beta   90.00
_cell.angle_gamma   90.00
#
_symmetry.space_group_name_H-M   'P 1'
#
loop_
_entity.id
_entity.type
_entity.pdbx_description
1 polymer ?
#
loop_
_entity_poly.entity_id
_entity_poly.type
_entity_poly.pdbx_seq_one_letter_code
_entity_poly.pdbx_strand_id
1 'polypeptide(L)'
;TLSIAAPALALDPATLANATVGAAYSQALTASGGTAPYSYAVTAGALPAGVTLGTNGTLSGTPTAGGSYGFTVTATDATASGNGGPYTAARGYTLFVAGARVAVGPASLPDGRYEAAYSQTLTASGGTAPYRYAVTDGALPAGVTLAADGTLSGTPSTFGRFAFTMTATDSSTGAGPYSGAKAYSLVIAAPDVPVAANVSLAVGYNAAATVVPLKVSGGAATGVAIATAPAHGTATVNGTAISYTPAAGYAGADSFTYTASNAGGASAPATVSITVAQPSLALTPATLPAGQEDVAYSQQLSTSGGTAPYAYAVTAGRLPAGVTLSTGGLLAGTPQESGRYTVTVTATDSSSGNGPFTAANAYTLEIALPAPPVARPGSAATGAATTAQNGAVAIDLSALVTGDYRQIRITTQPQHGTVSIDGGQQGVAETSPRITPPSQGLVAAARPQAATGSSPRITATYTPEPGYIGEDGFGYVAIGDGGTSNEARIAVTVTGSAPIAPAVKAGVANGQTQIVDLTGTAIGGPFVGAAILSVTPAEGVEATLVESGSVGDRRYQLRITPRGRFSGTATVRYTLTNAYGTSAPAVVSISVVQRADPSQDATVTGISAAQAEATRRFAQAQLDNFQRRNEQLHNGGAGSMARPMGISIAGGNSFGGRDPDPASSALDVAMLKSEHATEVMGRERAAGIIAIDGDGRTMPVAGLAAARSERGRMLPGDRAAPAGADTTDAIEGTGRPVGSTALWSGGAILLGTQDATRGRGKLTVSSGGLSSGADVKLSETLTVGVGGGYGGERTEVGRNQGRVDSSSWMGAIYGSLAPADGLFLDGVAGAGRLAFDTVRTVTGGNAVARGHRSGTMLFGSLTGGFDRTRDTHALSAYGRVDLLSADLNRYTETGVGTANLVFDRRNLTSLSGVLGLRGSFVTGRFVPRLRAEWRHEFRNGGVQALDYADLGGFTYAIRGDDWTRDNVSVELGTDYVFDNGWRIGLGLSGSLGQGSRYATETITIRKQF
;
A
#
# COMPACT_ATOMS: atom_id res chain seq x y z
N THR A 1 -2.77 -101.38 50.92
CA THR A 1 -2.20 -100.07 50.52
C THR A 1 -3.27 -99.33 49.73
N LEU A 2 -3.58 -98.08 50.10
CA LEU A 2 -4.48 -97.21 49.32
C LEU A 2 -3.62 -96.42 48.32
N SER A 3 -3.83 -96.63 47.02
CA SER A 3 -3.21 -95.81 45.97
C SER A 3 -4.26 -94.81 45.49
N ILE A 4 -3.97 -93.52 45.64
CA ILE A 4 -4.80 -92.44 45.09
C ILE A 4 -4.24 -92.11 43.72
N ALA A 5 -5.07 -92.25 42.68
CA ALA A 5 -4.67 -91.91 41.32
C ALA A 5 -4.44 -90.40 41.18
N ALA A 6 -3.48 -90.01 40.33
CA ALA A 6 -3.28 -88.62 39.96
C ALA A 6 -4.53 -88.04 39.29
N PRO A 7 -4.88 -86.75 39.55
CA PRO A 7 -5.98 -86.09 38.87
C PRO A 7 -5.74 -86.02 37.36
N ALA A 8 -6.78 -86.34 36.58
CA ALA A 8 -6.74 -86.23 35.12
C ALA A 8 -7.10 -84.79 34.71
N LEU A 9 -6.08 -83.97 34.44
CA LEU A 9 -6.29 -82.59 33.99
C LEU A 9 -6.71 -82.55 32.51
N ALA A 10 -7.70 -81.73 32.19
CA ALA A 10 -8.12 -81.44 30.82
C ALA A 10 -7.99 -79.94 30.52
N LEU A 11 -7.62 -79.59 29.27
CA LEU A 11 -7.49 -78.22 28.79
C LEU A 11 -8.44 -77.99 27.61
N ASP A 12 -9.33 -77.00 27.76
CA ASP A 12 -10.34 -76.59 26.76
C ASP A 12 -10.17 -75.11 26.35
N PRO A 13 -10.61 -74.71 25.14
CA PRO A 13 -11.18 -75.56 24.08
C PRO A 13 -10.12 -76.45 23.42
N ALA A 14 -10.56 -77.47 22.66
CA ALA A 14 -9.68 -78.38 21.93
C ALA A 14 -9.00 -77.73 20.71
N THR A 15 -9.61 -76.69 20.12
CA THR A 15 -9.12 -75.95 18.95
C THR A 15 -9.35 -74.45 19.13
N LEU A 16 -8.55 -73.63 18.45
CA LEU A 16 -8.66 -72.17 18.47
C LEU A 16 -9.42 -71.64 17.26
N ALA A 17 -10.17 -70.55 17.45
CA ALA A 17 -10.70 -69.78 16.33
C ALA A 17 -9.58 -69.01 15.63
N ASN A 18 -9.72 -68.82 14.31
CA ASN A 18 -8.76 -68.05 13.52
C ASN A 18 -8.71 -66.59 13.97
N ALA A 19 -7.52 -66.01 13.97
CA ALA A 19 -7.32 -64.57 14.15
C ALA A 19 -7.20 -63.86 12.80
N THR A 20 -7.24 -62.53 12.79
CA THR A 20 -6.97 -61.71 11.60
C THR A 20 -5.90 -60.67 11.96
N VAL A 21 -4.95 -60.42 11.06
CA VAL A 21 -3.91 -59.39 11.27
C VAL A 21 -4.55 -58.03 11.55
N GLY A 22 -4.07 -57.33 12.57
CA GLY A 22 -4.54 -56.00 12.97
C GLY A 22 -5.87 -55.98 13.74
N ALA A 23 -6.56 -57.12 13.88
CA ALA A 23 -7.78 -57.24 14.69
C ALA A 23 -7.47 -57.77 16.09
N ALA A 24 -8.15 -57.26 17.12
CA ALA A 24 -8.00 -57.77 18.47
C ALA A 24 -8.49 -59.23 18.55
N TYR A 25 -7.70 -60.07 19.20
CA TYR A 25 -7.98 -61.48 19.46
C TYR A 25 -8.00 -61.72 20.97
N SER A 26 -8.96 -62.52 21.43
CA SER A 26 -9.04 -62.95 22.83
C SER A 26 -9.72 -64.31 22.90
N GLN A 27 -9.03 -65.27 23.50
CA GLN A 27 -9.53 -66.63 23.72
C GLN A 27 -9.13 -67.08 25.13
N ALA A 28 -10.12 -67.48 25.93
CA ALA A 28 -9.85 -68.09 27.23
C ALA A 28 -9.54 -69.59 27.06
N LEU A 29 -8.46 -70.04 27.70
CA LEU A 29 -8.14 -71.45 27.90
C LEU A 29 -8.46 -71.82 29.35
N THR A 30 -9.15 -72.93 29.56
CA THR A 30 -9.62 -73.36 30.88
C THR A 30 -9.16 -74.79 31.16
N ALA A 31 -8.44 -74.95 32.27
CA ALA A 31 -8.05 -76.24 32.81
C ALA A 31 -9.09 -76.74 33.85
N SER A 32 -9.32 -78.05 33.88
CA SER A 32 -10.23 -78.71 34.83
C SER A 32 -9.66 -80.05 35.31
N GLY A 33 -10.22 -80.62 36.37
CA GLY A 33 -9.86 -81.95 36.89
C GLY A 33 -8.77 -81.98 37.99
N GLY A 34 -8.10 -80.86 38.29
CA GLY A 34 -7.09 -80.72 39.36
C GLY A 34 -7.47 -79.71 40.45
N THR A 35 -6.48 -79.26 41.24
CA THR A 35 -6.68 -78.28 42.32
C THR A 35 -6.50 -76.85 41.83
N ALA A 36 -7.52 -76.00 41.95
CA ALA A 36 -7.42 -74.57 41.62
C ALA A 36 -6.57 -73.79 42.66
N PRO A 37 -5.90 -72.68 42.29
CA PRO A 37 -5.88 -72.03 40.97
C PRO A 37 -4.96 -72.71 39.95
N TYR A 38 -5.27 -72.53 38.66
CA TYR A 38 -4.44 -73.02 37.55
C TYR A 38 -3.55 -71.91 37.00
N SER A 39 -2.32 -72.25 36.63
CA SER A 39 -1.41 -71.37 35.91
C SER A 39 -1.09 -71.91 34.52
N TYR A 40 -0.92 -71.03 33.54
CA TYR A 40 -0.72 -71.40 32.14
C TYR A 40 0.58 -70.82 31.60
N ALA A 41 1.30 -71.63 30.82
CA ALA A 41 2.51 -71.22 30.14
C ALA A 41 2.61 -71.85 28.74
N VAL A 42 3.21 -71.12 27.80
CA VAL A 42 3.64 -71.68 26.51
C VAL A 42 4.96 -72.41 26.72
N THR A 43 4.98 -73.73 26.47
CA THR A 43 6.13 -74.60 26.78
C THR A 43 6.87 -75.10 25.55
N ALA A 44 6.27 -75.00 24.36
CA ALA A 44 6.92 -75.27 23.08
C ALA A 44 6.27 -74.45 21.94
N GLY A 45 7.03 -74.17 20.87
CA GLY A 45 6.58 -73.35 19.75
C GLY A 45 6.55 -71.85 20.07
N ALA A 46 5.98 -71.05 19.17
CA ALA A 46 5.92 -69.59 19.31
C ALA A 46 4.52 -69.06 18.98
N LEU A 47 4.07 -68.09 19.77
CA LEU A 47 2.86 -67.33 19.47
C LEU A 47 3.11 -66.36 18.31
N PRO A 48 2.07 -65.98 17.53
CA PRO A 48 2.20 -64.88 16.58
C PRO A 48 2.62 -63.59 17.27
N ALA A 49 3.42 -62.76 16.59
CA ALA A 49 3.79 -61.44 17.11
C ALA A 49 2.54 -60.62 17.46
N GLY A 50 2.52 -60.00 18.64
CA GLY A 50 1.40 -59.21 19.13
C GLY A 50 0.33 -59.99 19.92
N VAL A 51 0.47 -61.32 20.06
CA VAL A 51 -0.40 -62.16 20.91
C VAL A 51 0.40 -62.72 22.08
N THR A 52 -0.17 -62.67 23.28
CA THR A 52 0.44 -63.20 24.52
C THR A 52 -0.54 -64.10 25.26
N LEU A 53 0.00 -65.04 26.04
CA LEU A 53 -0.77 -65.88 26.96
C LEU A 53 -0.58 -65.35 28.38
N GLY A 54 -1.66 -64.94 29.03
CA GLY A 54 -1.68 -64.59 30.44
C GLY A 54 -1.57 -65.83 31.34
N THR A 55 -1.02 -65.67 32.54
CA THR A 55 -0.93 -66.74 33.55
C THR A 55 -2.29 -67.24 34.02
N ASN A 56 -3.36 -66.50 33.73
CA ASN A 56 -4.76 -66.84 33.97
C ASN A 56 -5.40 -67.66 32.82
N GLY A 57 -4.66 -67.96 31.75
CA GLY A 57 -5.12 -68.75 30.62
C GLY A 57 -5.76 -67.94 29.49
N THR A 58 -5.80 -66.60 29.57
CA THR A 58 -6.28 -65.78 28.46
C THR A 58 -5.20 -65.59 27.40
N LEU A 59 -5.43 -66.10 26.20
CA LEU A 59 -4.65 -65.83 25.00
C LEU A 59 -5.22 -64.57 24.32
N SER A 60 -4.52 -63.44 24.38
CA SER A 60 -5.04 -62.17 23.85
C SER A 60 -3.97 -61.28 23.23
N GLY A 61 -4.43 -60.31 22.43
CA GLY A 61 -3.58 -59.33 21.77
C GLY A 61 -4.04 -59.02 20.35
N THR A 62 -3.22 -58.29 19.59
CA THR A 62 -3.51 -57.94 18.19
C THR A 62 -2.39 -58.51 17.32
N PRO A 63 -2.63 -59.60 16.58
CA PRO A 63 -1.61 -60.19 15.73
C PRO A 63 -1.09 -59.21 14.68
N THR A 64 0.23 -59.05 14.58
CA THR A 64 0.90 -58.20 13.57
C THR A 64 1.57 -59.00 12.45
N ALA A 65 1.53 -60.33 12.54
CA ALA A 65 2.12 -61.24 11.56
C ALA A 65 1.10 -62.29 11.10
N GLY A 66 0.85 -62.36 9.79
CA GLY A 66 -0.07 -63.35 9.19
C GLY A 66 0.60 -64.71 9.03
N GLY A 67 -0.19 -65.79 9.01
CA GLY A 67 0.32 -67.15 8.82
C GLY A 67 -0.23 -68.17 9.82
N SER A 68 0.34 -69.37 9.86
CA SER A 68 -0.05 -70.45 10.76
C SER A 68 1.01 -70.66 11.83
N TYR A 69 0.61 -70.64 13.11
CA TYR A 69 1.51 -70.70 14.26
C TYR A 69 1.15 -71.87 15.17
N GLY A 70 2.05 -72.85 15.28
CA GLY A 70 1.92 -73.99 16.20
C GLY A 70 2.62 -73.74 17.53
N PHE A 71 1.93 -73.96 18.65
CA PHE A 71 2.48 -73.83 20.00
C PHE A 71 1.79 -74.76 21.00
N THR A 72 2.47 -75.11 22.08
CA THR A 72 1.94 -75.98 23.15
C THR A 72 1.72 -75.18 24.42
N VAL A 73 0.52 -75.27 24.99
CA VAL A 73 0.18 -74.67 26.29
C VAL A 73 0.15 -75.76 27.35
N THR A 74 0.86 -75.54 28.44
CA THR A 74 0.81 -76.36 29.65
C THR A 74 0.04 -75.61 30.73
N ALA A 75 -1.00 -76.25 31.26
CA ALA A 75 -1.69 -75.82 32.47
C ALA A 75 -1.20 -76.62 33.67
N THR A 76 -0.94 -75.94 34.77
CA THR A 76 -0.41 -76.50 36.02
C THR A 76 -1.37 -76.18 37.15
N ASP A 77 -1.78 -77.20 37.91
CA ASP A 77 -2.65 -77.03 39.07
C ASP A 77 -1.87 -76.60 40.33
N ALA A 78 -2.58 -76.23 41.39
CA ALA A 78 -1.99 -75.78 42.65
C ALA A 78 -1.72 -76.92 43.65
N THR A 79 -1.69 -78.17 43.21
CA THR A 79 -1.48 -79.29 44.15
C THR A 79 -0.06 -79.24 44.74
N ALA A 80 0.03 -79.21 46.08
CA ALA A 80 1.30 -79.11 46.78
C ALA A 80 2.24 -80.28 46.46
N SER A 81 3.55 -80.01 46.35
CA SER A 81 4.55 -81.01 45.93
C SER A 81 4.66 -82.22 46.87
N GLY A 82 4.32 -82.05 48.16
CA GLY A 82 4.25 -83.15 49.13
C GLY A 82 3.13 -84.16 48.86
N ASN A 83 2.17 -83.82 47.97
CA ASN A 83 1.02 -84.64 47.59
C ASN A 83 1.15 -85.20 46.16
N GLY A 84 2.37 -85.28 45.62
CA GLY A 84 2.66 -85.80 44.28
C GLY A 84 2.37 -84.83 43.13
N GLY A 85 1.98 -83.58 43.43
CA GLY A 85 1.80 -82.51 42.44
C GLY A 85 3.03 -81.60 42.27
N PRO A 86 2.90 -80.44 41.59
CA PRO A 86 1.72 -80.03 40.84
C PRO A 86 1.52 -80.90 39.60
N TYR A 87 0.26 -81.17 39.25
CA TYR A 87 -0.09 -81.94 38.07
C TYR A 87 -0.23 -81.01 36.87
N THR A 88 0.13 -81.51 35.69
CA THR A 88 0.12 -80.70 34.46
C THR A 88 -0.68 -81.38 33.35
N ALA A 89 -1.29 -80.56 32.50
CA ALA A 89 -1.83 -80.98 31.21
C ALA A 89 -1.26 -80.10 30.11
N ALA A 90 -0.76 -80.72 29.04
CA ALA A 90 -0.22 -80.02 27.87
C ALA A 90 -1.11 -80.29 26.65
N ARG A 91 -1.40 -79.24 25.88
CA ARG A 91 -2.09 -79.35 24.59
C ARG A 91 -1.39 -78.53 23.52
N GLY A 92 -1.18 -79.15 22.35
CA GLY A 92 -0.75 -78.47 21.13
C GLY A 92 -1.91 -77.72 20.48
N TYR A 93 -1.69 -76.45 20.18
CA TYR A 93 -2.61 -75.57 19.47
C TYR A 93 -1.99 -75.09 18.17
N THR A 94 -2.84 -74.78 17.19
CA THR A 94 -2.46 -74.06 15.99
C THR A 94 -3.37 -72.84 15.87
N LEU A 95 -2.79 -71.64 15.80
CA LEU A 95 -3.52 -70.41 15.53
C LEU A 95 -3.24 -69.97 14.10
N PHE A 96 -4.29 -69.96 13.27
CA PHE A 96 -4.22 -69.39 11.93
C PHE A 96 -4.59 -67.91 11.96
N VAL A 97 -3.67 -67.05 11.52
CA VAL A 97 -3.86 -65.60 11.41
C VAL A 97 -4.08 -65.25 9.94
N ALA A 98 -5.34 -64.97 9.60
CA ALA A 98 -5.76 -64.58 8.26
C ALA A 98 -5.22 -63.19 7.87
N GLY A 99 -5.05 -62.98 6.57
CA GLY A 99 -4.57 -61.71 6.03
C GLY A 99 -5.55 -60.56 6.21
N ALA A 100 -4.99 -59.35 6.35
CA ALA A 100 -5.75 -58.12 6.52
C ALA A 100 -6.49 -57.73 5.21
N ARG A 101 -7.70 -57.15 5.35
CA ARG A 101 -8.41 -56.51 4.23
C ARG A 101 -8.14 -55.01 4.28
N VAL A 102 -7.17 -54.55 3.50
CA VAL A 102 -6.81 -53.13 3.43
C VAL A 102 -7.85 -52.37 2.60
N ALA A 103 -8.53 -51.42 3.22
CA ALA A 103 -9.47 -50.51 2.57
C ALA A 103 -8.81 -49.15 2.35
N VAL A 104 -9.08 -48.54 1.19
CA VAL A 104 -8.45 -47.28 0.74
C VAL A 104 -9.52 -46.19 0.62
N GLY A 105 -9.30 -45.05 1.26
CA GLY A 105 -10.20 -43.90 1.28
C GLY A 105 -9.51 -42.60 0.85
N PRO A 106 -10.28 -41.55 0.50
CA PRO A 106 -11.75 -41.47 0.44
C PRO A 106 -12.38 -42.19 -0.78
N ALA A 107 -13.72 -42.25 -0.83
CA ALA A 107 -14.48 -42.92 -1.90
C ALA A 107 -14.38 -42.23 -3.28
N SER A 108 -14.10 -40.93 -3.30
CA SER A 108 -13.83 -40.15 -4.52
C SER A 108 -12.90 -39.00 -4.17
N LEU A 109 -12.31 -38.37 -5.19
CA LEU A 109 -11.52 -37.16 -5.03
C LEU A 109 -12.35 -35.95 -5.47
N PRO A 110 -12.22 -34.80 -4.78
CA PRO A 110 -12.71 -33.53 -5.30
C PRO A 110 -12.01 -33.15 -6.61
N ASP A 111 -12.71 -32.41 -7.46
CA ASP A 111 -12.12 -31.87 -8.68
C ASP A 111 -11.06 -30.79 -8.35
N GLY A 112 -9.97 -30.79 -9.11
CA GLY A 112 -8.96 -29.73 -9.10
C GLY A 112 -9.24 -28.67 -10.17
N ARG A 113 -8.44 -27.59 -10.16
CA ARG A 113 -8.45 -26.55 -11.20
C ARG A 113 -7.05 -26.37 -11.79
N TYR A 114 -6.99 -26.09 -13.08
CA TYR A 114 -5.75 -25.78 -13.80
C TYR A 114 -4.98 -24.66 -13.10
N GLU A 115 -3.67 -24.85 -12.89
CA GLU A 115 -2.75 -23.91 -12.21
C GLU A 115 -3.14 -23.51 -10.77
N ALA A 116 -4.09 -24.22 -10.15
CA ALA A 116 -4.44 -24.07 -8.74
C ALA A 116 -3.78 -25.17 -7.91
N ALA A 117 -3.29 -24.82 -6.72
CA ALA A 117 -2.76 -25.82 -5.79
C ALA A 117 -3.85 -26.84 -5.42
N TYR A 118 -3.52 -28.12 -5.56
CA TYR A 118 -4.35 -29.25 -5.19
C TYR A 118 -3.66 -30.01 -4.07
N SER A 119 -4.42 -30.41 -3.04
CA SER A 119 -3.92 -31.25 -1.95
C SER A 119 -5.07 -32.05 -1.37
N GLN A 120 -4.89 -33.37 -1.27
CA GLN A 120 -5.81 -34.31 -0.64
C GLN A 120 -5.01 -35.41 0.06
N THR A 121 -5.41 -35.77 1.27
CA THR A 121 -4.80 -36.90 1.99
C THR A 121 -5.61 -38.15 1.74
N LEU A 122 -4.93 -39.18 1.24
CA LEU A 122 -5.47 -40.51 1.04
C LEU A 122 -5.12 -41.36 2.26
N THR A 123 -6.05 -42.21 2.70
CA THR A 123 -5.92 -43.00 3.92
C THR A 123 -6.19 -44.48 3.67
N ALA A 124 -5.63 -45.33 4.53
CA ALA A 124 -5.88 -46.77 4.51
C ALA A 124 -6.20 -47.29 5.92
N SER A 125 -7.01 -48.35 5.98
CA SER A 125 -7.42 -49.01 7.22
C SER A 125 -7.56 -50.52 7.04
N GLY A 126 -7.67 -51.26 8.15
CA GLY A 126 -7.92 -52.71 8.15
C GLY A 126 -6.67 -53.61 8.18
N GLY A 127 -5.45 -53.04 8.19
CA GLY A 127 -4.18 -53.75 8.38
C GLY A 127 -3.29 -53.13 9.47
N THR A 128 -2.00 -53.47 9.47
CA THR A 128 -1.02 -52.95 10.45
C THR A 128 -0.37 -51.66 9.95
N ALA A 129 -0.40 -50.59 10.76
CA ALA A 129 0.27 -49.32 10.45
C ALA A 129 1.78 -49.39 10.74
N PRO A 130 2.64 -48.64 10.02
CA PRO A 130 2.32 -47.61 9.01
C PRO A 130 1.98 -48.18 7.62
N TYR A 131 1.16 -47.45 6.85
CA TYR A 131 0.83 -47.79 5.47
C TYR A 131 1.76 -47.06 4.49
N ARG A 132 2.12 -47.74 3.38
CA ARG A 132 2.84 -47.15 2.25
C ARG A 132 1.94 -47.05 1.04
N TYR A 133 1.88 -45.87 0.43
CA TYR A 133 1.04 -45.58 -0.72
C TYR A 133 1.86 -45.51 -2.02
N ALA A 134 1.27 -45.98 -3.11
CA ALA A 134 1.85 -45.88 -4.45
C ALA A 134 0.74 -45.78 -5.51
N VAL A 135 1.01 -45.05 -6.60
CA VAL A 135 0.23 -45.15 -7.83
C VAL A 135 0.73 -46.38 -8.58
N THR A 136 -0.15 -47.35 -8.82
CA THR A 136 0.21 -48.65 -9.40
C THR A 136 -0.31 -48.83 -10.83
N ASP A 137 -1.29 -48.02 -11.23
CA ASP A 137 -1.81 -47.98 -12.60
C ASP A 137 -2.34 -46.58 -12.94
N GLY A 138 -2.32 -46.23 -14.23
CA GLY A 138 -2.65 -44.88 -14.72
C GLY A 138 -1.61 -43.81 -14.40
N ALA A 139 -1.97 -42.55 -14.64
CA ALA A 139 -1.08 -41.41 -14.45
C ALA A 139 -1.77 -40.27 -13.70
N LEU A 140 -1.03 -39.62 -12.81
CA LEU A 140 -1.46 -38.37 -12.17
C LEU A 140 -1.43 -37.21 -13.18
N PRO A 141 -2.22 -36.15 -12.97
CA PRO A 141 -2.05 -34.91 -13.72
C PRO A 141 -0.62 -34.40 -13.60
N ALA A 142 -0.06 -33.87 -14.69
CA ALA A 142 1.26 -33.25 -14.65
C ALA A 142 1.29 -32.15 -13.58
N GLY A 143 2.32 -32.17 -12.73
CA GLY A 143 2.45 -31.24 -11.59
C GLY A 143 1.77 -31.70 -10.30
N VAL A 144 1.10 -32.86 -10.27
CA VAL A 144 0.57 -33.51 -9.05
C VAL A 144 1.39 -34.76 -8.74
N THR A 145 1.72 -34.95 -7.46
CA THR A 145 2.53 -36.06 -6.96
C THR A 145 1.88 -36.72 -5.75
N LEU A 146 2.14 -38.01 -5.55
CA LEU A 146 1.72 -38.76 -4.35
C LEU A 146 2.92 -38.97 -3.44
N ALA A 147 2.87 -38.41 -2.24
CA ALA A 147 3.86 -38.64 -1.20
C ALA A 147 3.64 -39.99 -0.51
N ALA A 148 4.70 -40.53 0.13
CA ALA A 148 4.69 -41.84 0.76
C ALA A 148 3.74 -41.96 1.96
N ASP A 149 3.32 -40.82 2.53
CA ASP A 149 2.36 -40.70 3.63
C ASP A 149 0.90 -40.69 3.16
N GLY A 150 0.66 -40.73 1.84
CA GLY A 150 -0.67 -40.69 1.24
C GLY A 150 -1.13 -39.29 0.82
N THR A 151 -0.29 -38.26 0.95
CA THR A 151 -0.63 -36.90 0.51
C THR A 151 -0.49 -36.77 -1.01
N LEU A 152 -1.63 -36.60 -1.70
CA LEU A 152 -1.69 -36.29 -3.12
C LEU A 152 -1.71 -34.77 -3.29
N SER A 153 -0.61 -34.16 -3.74
CA SER A 153 -0.49 -32.71 -3.81
C SER A 153 0.35 -32.20 -4.97
N GLY A 154 0.16 -30.91 -5.31
CA GLY A 154 0.90 -30.21 -6.34
C GLY A 154 0.03 -29.19 -7.09
N THR A 155 0.55 -28.63 -8.18
CA THR A 155 -0.18 -27.65 -9.01
C THR A 155 -0.33 -28.23 -10.42
N PRO A 156 -1.54 -28.65 -10.83
CA PRO A 156 -1.76 -29.24 -12.14
C PRO A 156 -1.42 -28.28 -13.28
N SER A 157 -0.62 -28.72 -14.24
CA SER A 157 -0.25 -27.96 -15.45
C SER A 157 -0.96 -28.46 -16.70
N THR A 158 -1.94 -29.35 -16.56
CA THR A 158 -2.78 -29.83 -17.67
C THR A 158 -4.19 -30.05 -17.14
N PHE A 159 -5.18 -29.46 -17.80
CA PHE A 159 -6.59 -29.69 -17.49
C PHE A 159 -7.09 -30.95 -18.22
N GLY A 160 -8.13 -31.59 -17.68
CA GLY A 160 -8.67 -32.83 -18.21
C GLY A 160 -9.04 -33.83 -17.13
N ARG A 161 -9.44 -35.03 -17.54
CA ARG A 161 -9.78 -36.14 -16.63
C ARG A 161 -8.62 -37.13 -16.57
N PHE A 162 -8.14 -37.40 -15.37
CA PHE A 162 -7.02 -38.28 -15.10
C PHE A 162 -7.49 -39.47 -14.26
N ALA A 163 -7.37 -40.68 -14.82
CA ALA A 163 -7.69 -41.91 -14.13
C ALA A 163 -6.40 -42.57 -13.62
N PHE A 164 -6.39 -42.96 -12.34
CA PHE A 164 -5.27 -43.66 -11.72
C PHE A 164 -5.74 -44.58 -10.61
N THR A 165 -4.98 -45.65 -10.35
CA THR A 165 -5.21 -46.57 -9.25
C THR A 165 -4.15 -46.36 -8.19
N MET A 166 -4.59 -46.12 -6.95
CA MET A 166 -3.72 -46.08 -5.79
C MET A 166 -3.77 -47.40 -5.03
N THR A 167 -2.61 -47.91 -4.66
CA THR A 167 -2.45 -49.06 -3.75
C THR A 167 -1.87 -48.60 -2.43
N ALA A 168 -2.49 -49.01 -1.32
CA ALA A 168 -1.95 -48.89 0.03
C ALA A 168 -1.51 -50.28 0.51
N THR A 169 -0.29 -50.36 1.04
CA THR A 169 0.31 -51.60 1.58
C THR A 169 0.55 -51.42 3.07
N ASP A 170 0.09 -52.37 3.88
CA ASP A 170 0.29 -52.36 5.33
C ASP A 170 1.71 -52.82 5.73
N SER A 171 2.07 -52.72 7.01
CA SER A 171 3.39 -53.12 7.51
C SER A 171 3.41 -54.48 8.21
N SER A 172 2.43 -55.35 7.93
CA SER A 172 2.36 -56.67 8.58
C SER A 172 3.50 -57.59 8.13
N THR A 173 3.89 -58.52 9.00
CA THR A 173 4.98 -59.48 8.74
C THR A 173 4.47 -60.91 8.58
N GLY A 174 5.35 -61.90 8.41
CA GLY A 174 4.97 -63.29 8.15
C GLY A 174 4.52 -63.49 6.70
N ALA A 175 3.26 -63.86 6.48
CA ALA A 175 2.67 -63.99 5.14
C ALA A 175 2.22 -62.65 4.51
N GLY A 176 2.30 -61.54 5.27
CA GLY A 176 2.15 -60.17 4.76
C GLY A 176 3.44 -59.63 4.09
N PRO A 177 3.47 -58.34 3.69
CA PRO A 177 2.44 -57.33 3.90
C PRO A 177 1.21 -57.51 3.00
N TYR A 178 0.07 -56.97 3.43
CA TYR A 178 -1.19 -57.00 2.67
C TYR A 178 -1.48 -55.64 2.04
N SER A 179 -2.11 -55.65 0.86
CA SER A 179 -2.38 -54.44 0.09
C SER A 179 -3.83 -54.31 -0.33
N GLY A 180 -4.32 -53.07 -0.41
CA GLY A 180 -5.61 -52.70 -0.94
C GLY A 180 -5.44 -51.68 -2.06
N ALA A 181 -6.27 -51.75 -3.10
CA ALA A 181 -6.21 -50.84 -4.25
C ALA A 181 -7.55 -50.16 -4.52
N LYS A 182 -7.50 -48.93 -5.01
CA LYS A 182 -8.67 -48.16 -5.38
C LYS A 182 -8.42 -47.25 -6.58
N ALA A 183 -9.32 -47.34 -7.55
CA ALA A 183 -9.34 -46.46 -8.72
C ALA A 183 -9.94 -45.09 -8.37
N TYR A 184 -9.32 -44.04 -8.89
CA TYR A 184 -9.76 -42.65 -8.81
C TYR A 184 -9.82 -42.02 -10.19
N SER A 185 -10.74 -41.07 -10.36
CA SER A 185 -10.81 -40.18 -11.52
C SER A 185 -10.75 -38.75 -11.00
N LEU A 186 -9.62 -38.08 -11.18
CA LEU A 186 -9.45 -36.66 -10.83
C LEU A 186 -9.70 -35.79 -12.06
N VAL A 187 -10.68 -34.88 -11.97
CA VAL A 187 -10.89 -33.87 -13.01
C VAL A 187 -10.14 -32.61 -12.63
N ILE A 188 -9.32 -32.11 -13.54
CA ILE A 188 -8.74 -30.77 -13.47
C ILE A 188 -9.55 -29.89 -14.42
N ALA A 189 -10.38 -29.00 -13.86
CA ALA A 189 -11.19 -28.09 -14.64
C ALA A 189 -10.32 -27.08 -15.40
N ALA A 190 -10.70 -26.79 -16.65
CA ALA A 190 -10.12 -25.70 -17.42
C ALA A 190 -10.39 -24.35 -16.75
N PRO A 191 -9.55 -23.32 -16.97
CA PRO A 191 -9.85 -21.97 -16.49
C PRO A 191 -11.07 -21.40 -17.22
N ASP A 192 -11.78 -20.49 -16.56
CA ASP A 192 -12.89 -19.77 -17.19
C ASP A 192 -12.40 -18.99 -18.43
N VAL A 193 -13.22 -18.90 -19.48
CA VAL A 193 -12.89 -18.15 -20.69
C VAL A 193 -12.98 -16.63 -20.41
N PRO A 194 -12.09 -15.78 -20.95
CA PRO A 194 -12.24 -14.33 -20.83
C PRO A 194 -13.48 -13.83 -21.56
N VAL A 195 -14.01 -12.69 -21.12
CA VAL A 195 -15.15 -12.01 -21.73
C VAL A 195 -14.72 -10.60 -22.11
N ALA A 196 -14.57 -10.35 -23.41
CA ALA A 196 -14.30 -9.01 -23.93
C ALA A 196 -15.60 -8.20 -24.01
N ALA A 197 -15.54 -6.93 -23.64
CA ALA A 197 -16.67 -6.00 -23.72
C ALA A 197 -16.38 -4.80 -24.63
N ASN A 198 -17.45 -4.21 -25.17
CA ASN A 198 -17.35 -3.05 -26.06
C ASN A 198 -16.78 -1.83 -25.31
N VAL A 199 -15.98 -1.04 -26.01
CA VAL A 199 -15.32 0.16 -25.46
C VAL A 199 -15.46 1.31 -26.44
N SER A 200 -15.64 2.53 -25.93
CA SER A 200 -15.58 3.76 -26.72
C SER A 200 -14.34 4.56 -26.35
N LEU A 201 -13.62 5.08 -27.35
CA LEU A 201 -12.40 5.86 -27.16
C LEU A 201 -12.43 7.13 -28.02
N ALA A 202 -12.10 8.27 -27.41
CA ALA A 202 -11.85 9.52 -28.14
C ALA A 202 -10.34 9.71 -28.30
N VAL A 203 -9.90 10.02 -29.51
CA VAL A 203 -8.48 10.18 -29.85
C VAL A 203 -8.26 11.54 -30.50
N GLY A 204 -7.16 12.21 -30.17
CA GLY A 204 -6.81 13.50 -30.78
C GLY A 204 -6.50 13.38 -32.27
N TYR A 205 -6.71 14.47 -33.00
CA TYR A 205 -6.34 14.57 -34.41
C TYR A 205 -4.83 14.36 -34.58
N ASN A 206 -4.41 13.47 -35.49
CA ASN A 206 -3.01 13.06 -35.69
C ASN A 206 -2.28 12.63 -34.39
N ALA A 207 -3.02 12.12 -33.39
CA ALA A 207 -2.41 11.68 -32.14
C ALA A 207 -1.46 10.49 -32.35
N ALA A 208 -0.44 10.40 -31.51
CA ALA A 208 0.37 9.20 -31.39
C ALA A 208 -0.45 8.00 -30.88
N ALA A 209 0.16 6.81 -30.93
CA ALA A 209 -0.46 5.56 -30.48
C ALA A 209 -1.06 5.70 -29.07
N THR A 210 -2.39 5.58 -29.00
CA THR A 210 -3.17 5.73 -27.76
C THR A 210 -3.61 4.36 -27.27
N VAL A 211 -3.30 4.03 -26.02
CA VAL A 211 -3.70 2.75 -25.42
C VAL A 211 -5.22 2.70 -25.26
N VAL A 212 -5.83 1.63 -25.76
CA VAL A 212 -7.26 1.38 -25.66
C VAL A 212 -7.56 0.79 -24.27
N PRO A 213 -8.47 1.39 -23.47
CA PRO A 213 -8.83 0.88 -22.15
C PRO A 213 -9.75 -0.34 -22.28
N LEU A 214 -9.19 -1.48 -22.66
CA LEU A 214 -9.93 -2.73 -22.86
C LEU A 214 -10.69 -3.13 -21.59
N LYS A 215 -11.93 -3.61 -21.77
CA LYS A 215 -12.77 -4.13 -20.68
C LYS A 215 -12.87 -5.64 -20.83
N VAL A 216 -12.09 -6.36 -20.04
CA VAL A 216 -12.08 -7.83 -20.03
C VAL A 216 -12.47 -8.32 -18.64
N SER A 217 -13.43 -9.25 -18.58
CA SER A 217 -13.90 -9.91 -17.36
C SER A 217 -13.93 -11.44 -17.53
N GLY A 218 -14.49 -12.18 -16.57
CA GLY A 218 -14.47 -13.65 -16.60
C GLY A 218 -13.10 -14.21 -16.25
N GLY A 219 -12.57 -15.10 -17.08
CA GLY A 219 -11.21 -15.60 -16.94
C GLY A 219 -10.14 -14.53 -17.16
N ALA A 220 -9.03 -14.62 -16.41
CA ALA A 220 -7.88 -13.77 -16.67
C ALA A 220 -7.33 -14.03 -18.08
N ALA A 221 -7.25 -12.99 -18.90
CA ALA A 221 -6.71 -13.08 -20.25
C ALA A 221 -5.18 -13.12 -20.23
N THR A 222 -4.59 -14.00 -21.03
CA THR A 222 -3.14 -14.08 -21.25
C THR A 222 -2.72 -13.50 -22.60
N GLY A 223 -3.68 -13.19 -23.48
CA GLY A 223 -3.46 -12.49 -24.74
C GLY A 223 -4.71 -11.80 -25.27
N VAL A 224 -4.52 -10.88 -26.20
CA VAL A 224 -5.58 -10.24 -26.97
C VAL A 224 -5.23 -10.27 -28.46
N ALA A 225 -6.24 -10.27 -29.32
CA ALA A 225 -6.05 -10.26 -30.77
C ALA A 225 -7.05 -9.31 -31.43
N ILE A 226 -6.63 -8.68 -32.52
CA ILE A 226 -7.51 -7.87 -33.37
C ILE A 226 -8.22 -8.82 -34.33
N ALA A 227 -9.53 -8.91 -34.23
CA ALA A 227 -10.36 -9.78 -35.05
C ALA A 227 -10.77 -9.10 -36.37
N THR A 228 -10.97 -7.78 -36.36
CA THR A 228 -11.22 -6.97 -37.56
C THR A 228 -10.47 -5.67 -37.41
N ALA A 229 -9.63 -5.32 -38.37
CA ALA A 229 -8.80 -4.12 -38.33
C ALA A 229 -9.64 -2.82 -38.51
N PRO A 230 -9.18 -1.69 -37.96
CA PRO A 230 -9.79 -0.38 -38.22
C PRO A 230 -9.63 0.03 -39.68
N ALA A 231 -10.55 0.87 -40.18
CA ALA A 231 -10.55 1.33 -41.57
C ALA A 231 -9.73 2.62 -41.76
N HIS A 232 -9.63 3.46 -40.73
CA HIS A 232 -9.08 4.81 -40.80
C HIS A 232 -7.97 5.04 -39.76
N GLY A 233 -7.27 3.97 -39.41
CA GLY A 233 -6.16 3.96 -38.47
C GLY A 233 -5.48 2.61 -38.42
N THR A 234 -4.62 2.42 -37.43
CA THR A 234 -3.92 1.16 -37.17
C THR A 234 -4.10 0.78 -35.71
N ALA A 235 -4.51 -0.46 -35.47
CA ALA A 235 -4.53 -1.06 -34.13
C ALA A 235 -3.37 -2.04 -34.01
N THR A 236 -2.64 -2.00 -32.89
CA THR A 236 -1.49 -2.86 -32.63
C THR A 236 -1.61 -3.53 -31.26
N VAL A 237 -1.29 -4.83 -31.20
CA VAL A 237 -1.32 -5.61 -29.96
C VAL A 237 0.06 -5.57 -29.30
N ASN A 238 0.10 -5.35 -27.99
CA ASN A 238 1.29 -5.53 -27.16
C ASN A 238 0.93 -6.27 -25.86
N GLY A 239 1.20 -7.57 -25.81
CA GLY A 239 0.80 -8.44 -24.70
C GLY A 239 -0.74 -8.54 -24.59
N THR A 240 -1.30 -7.98 -23.52
CA THR A 240 -2.75 -7.90 -23.28
C THR A 240 -3.34 -6.52 -23.55
N ALA A 241 -2.55 -5.58 -24.09
CA ALA A 241 -3.00 -4.23 -24.46
C ALA A 241 -3.13 -4.08 -25.98
N ILE A 242 -4.04 -3.21 -26.41
CA ILE A 242 -4.14 -2.74 -27.79
C ILE A 242 -3.92 -1.24 -27.80
N SER A 243 -3.12 -0.73 -28.74
CA SER A 243 -2.97 0.69 -29.01
C SER A 243 -3.55 1.02 -30.38
N TYR A 244 -4.17 2.19 -30.49
CA TYR A 244 -4.71 2.69 -31.75
C TYR A 244 -4.02 3.99 -32.17
N THR A 245 -3.66 4.09 -33.45
CA THR A 245 -3.12 5.31 -34.07
C THR A 245 -4.01 5.69 -35.26
N PRO A 246 -4.65 6.88 -35.27
CA PRO A 246 -5.44 7.32 -36.41
C PRO A 246 -4.56 7.52 -37.64
N ALA A 247 -5.13 7.33 -38.83
CA ALA A 247 -4.45 7.68 -40.07
C ALA A 247 -4.19 9.19 -40.11
N ALA A 248 -3.01 9.58 -40.59
CA ALA A 248 -2.65 10.98 -40.69
C ALA A 248 -3.65 11.72 -41.60
N GLY A 249 -4.22 12.81 -41.09
CA GLY A 249 -5.20 13.61 -41.81
C GLY A 249 -6.65 13.12 -41.74
N TYR A 250 -6.96 12.14 -40.91
CA TYR A 250 -8.32 11.64 -40.73
C TYR A 250 -8.98 12.21 -39.47
N ALA A 251 -10.25 12.64 -39.57
CA ALA A 251 -11.11 12.97 -38.44
C ALA A 251 -12.50 12.38 -38.67
N GLY A 252 -13.05 11.66 -37.69
CA GLY A 252 -14.31 10.94 -37.86
C GLY A 252 -14.39 9.67 -37.02
N ALA A 253 -15.40 8.86 -37.33
CA ALA A 253 -15.62 7.58 -36.66
C ALA A 253 -14.76 6.47 -37.28
N ASP A 254 -14.14 5.66 -36.43
CA ASP A 254 -13.48 4.42 -36.82
C ASP A 254 -13.86 3.31 -35.82
N SER A 255 -13.61 2.06 -36.17
CA SER A 255 -13.89 0.94 -35.27
C SER A 255 -13.11 -0.29 -35.64
N PHE A 256 -12.76 -1.10 -34.65
CA PHE A 256 -12.17 -2.41 -34.84
C PHE A 256 -12.76 -3.39 -33.83
N THR A 257 -12.63 -4.70 -34.09
CA THR A 257 -13.07 -5.72 -33.13
C THR A 257 -11.88 -6.47 -32.54
N TYR A 258 -12.00 -6.90 -31.29
CA TYR A 258 -10.96 -7.64 -30.59
C TYR A 258 -11.51 -8.83 -29.80
N THR A 259 -10.67 -9.82 -29.56
CA THR A 259 -10.94 -10.97 -28.70
C THR A 259 -9.88 -11.05 -27.61
N ALA A 260 -10.25 -11.53 -26.42
CA ALA A 260 -9.33 -11.86 -25.34
C ALA A 260 -9.25 -13.38 -25.18
N SER A 261 -8.07 -13.93 -24.92
CA SER A 261 -7.85 -15.39 -24.85
C SER A 261 -7.04 -15.81 -23.63
N ASN A 262 -7.29 -17.03 -23.17
CA ASN A 262 -6.45 -17.76 -22.23
C ASN A 262 -6.44 -19.27 -22.55
N ALA A 263 -5.88 -20.10 -21.68
CA ALA A 263 -5.82 -21.55 -21.86
C ALA A 263 -7.20 -22.24 -21.91
N GLY A 264 -8.27 -21.58 -21.45
CA GLY A 264 -9.65 -22.07 -21.52
C GLY A 264 -10.33 -21.76 -22.85
N GLY A 265 -9.84 -20.77 -23.61
CA GLY A 265 -10.36 -20.39 -24.93
C GLY A 265 -10.30 -18.90 -25.23
N ALA A 266 -10.83 -18.51 -26.39
CA ALA A 266 -11.00 -17.12 -26.80
C ALA A 266 -12.43 -16.64 -26.54
N SER A 267 -12.57 -15.37 -26.17
CA SER A 267 -13.85 -14.69 -25.99
C SER A 267 -14.60 -14.52 -27.32
N ALA A 268 -15.89 -14.22 -27.24
CA ALA A 268 -16.59 -13.60 -28.37
C ALA A 268 -15.94 -12.24 -28.73
N PRO A 269 -15.97 -11.80 -30.01
CA PRO A 269 -15.44 -10.50 -30.41
C PRO A 269 -16.22 -9.34 -29.78
N ALA A 270 -15.49 -8.34 -29.29
CA ALA A 270 -16.05 -7.07 -28.82
C ALA A 270 -15.60 -5.91 -29.72
N THR A 271 -16.43 -4.88 -29.82
CA THR A 271 -16.19 -3.72 -30.67
C THR A 271 -15.54 -2.57 -29.88
N VAL A 272 -14.47 -2.01 -30.44
CA VAL A 272 -13.92 -0.72 -30.01
C VAL A 272 -14.41 0.34 -30.99
N SER A 273 -15.23 1.26 -30.50
CA SER A 273 -15.73 2.41 -31.25
C SER A 273 -14.84 3.64 -30.99
N ILE A 274 -14.33 4.26 -32.04
CA ILE A 274 -13.33 5.32 -31.94
C ILE A 274 -13.88 6.59 -32.58
N THR A 275 -13.70 7.72 -31.90
CA THR A 275 -13.97 9.05 -32.46
C THR A 275 -12.67 9.84 -32.51
N VAL A 276 -12.18 10.11 -33.71
CA VAL A 276 -11.01 10.96 -33.94
C VAL A 276 -11.45 12.42 -34.00
N ALA A 277 -10.87 13.26 -33.14
CA ALA A 277 -11.21 14.67 -33.03
C ALA A 277 -10.91 15.44 -34.33
N GLN A 278 -11.61 16.56 -34.53
CA GLN A 278 -11.35 17.50 -35.62
C GLN A 278 -10.10 18.37 -35.34
N PRO A 279 -9.36 18.79 -36.38
CA PRO A 279 -8.25 19.73 -36.25
C PRO A 279 -8.70 21.12 -35.80
N SER A 280 -7.81 21.85 -35.12
CA SER A 280 -7.99 23.28 -34.84
C SER A 280 -7.13 24.08 -35.82
N LEU A 281 -7.78 24.80 -36.74
CA LEU A 281 -7.11 25.57 -37.79
C LEU A 281 -6.84 27.00 -37.33
N ALA A 282 -5.62 27.49 -37.52
CA ALA A 282 -5.22 28.86 -37.20
C ALA A 282 -4.58 29.56 -38.41
N LEU A 283 -5.12 30.72 -38.80
CA LEU A 283 -4.59 31.56 -39.88
C LEU A 283 -3.53 32.53 -39.33
N THR A 284 -2.42 32.68 -40.05
CA THR A 284 -1.32 33.61 -39.73
C THR A 284 -0.93 34.44 -40.94
N PRO A 285 -0.70 35.76 -40.79
CA PRO A 285 -0.84 36.55 -39.55
C PRO A 285 -2.31 36.78 -39.13
N ALA A 286 -2.54 37.15 -37.86
CA ALA A 286 -3.87 37.42 -37.32
C ALA A 286 -4.44 38.78 -37.76
N THR A 287 -3.58 39.73 -38.16
CA THR A 287 -3.94 41.05 -38.70
C THR A 287 -3.15 41.32 -39.99
N LEU A 288 -3.65 42.22 -40.84
CA LEU A 288 -2.96 42.67 -42.05
C LEU A 288 -2.26 44.01 -41.80
N PRO A 289 -1.04 44.22 -42.32
CA PRO A 289 -0.43 45.55 -42.40
C PRO A 289 -1.25 46.49 -43.29
N ALA A 290 -1.22 47.79 -43.00
CA ALA A 290 -1.82 48.83 -43.86
C ALA A 290 -1.07 48.95 -45.21
N GLY A 291 -1.78 49.36 -46.25
CA GLY A 291 -1.25 49.67 -47.59
C GLY A 291 -1.35 51.16 -47.93
N GLN A 292 -0.83 51.53 -49.10
CA GLN A 292 -0.93 52.87 -49.66
C GLN A 292 -1.46 52.80 -51.09
N GLU A 293 -2.23 53.82 -51.48
CA GLU A 293 -2.72 53.97 -52.85
C GLU A 293 -1.53 54.06 -53.82
N ASP A 294 -1.63 53.35 -54.94
CA ASP A 294 -0.60 53.21 -55.98
C ASP A 294 0.72 52.53 -55.58
N VAL A 295 0.81 51.97 -54.36
CA VAL A 295 1.99 51.22 -53.89
C VAL A 295 1.71 49.71 -53.88
N ALA A 296 2.62 48.92 -54.45
CA ALA A 296 2.49 47.47 -54.46
C ALA A 296 2.35 46.89 -53.03
N TYR A 297 1.28 46.13 -52.82
CA TYR A 297 0.96 45.43 -51.59
C TYR A 297 1.16 43.92 -51.79
N SER A 298 1.79 43.24 -50.83
CA SER A 298 1.97 41.79 -50.87
C SER A 298 2.05 41.23 -49.45
N GLN A 299 1.14 40.32 -49.11
CA GLN A 299 1.10 39.64 -47.82
C GLN A 299 0.77 38.16 -48.01
N GLN A 300 1.60 37.27 -47.47
CA GLN A 300 1.35 35.83 -47.47
C GLN A 300 0.51 35.45 -46.24
N LEU A 301 -0.58 34.73 -46.47
CA LEU A 301 -1.34 34.02 -45.46
C LEU A 301 -0.88 32.56 -45.38
N SER A 302 -0.90 32.01 -44.18
CA SER A 302 -0.56 30.62 -43.90
C SER A 302 -1.55 30.05 -42.87
N THR A 303 -1.72 28.72 -42.87
CA THR A 303 -2.62 28.02 -41.95
C THR A 303 -1.90 26.83 -41.34
N SER A 304 -2.15 26.59 -40.06
CA SER A 304 -1.60 25.47 -39.30
C SER A 304 -2.71 24.69 -38.60
N GLY A 305 -2.41 23.45 -38.21
CA GLY A 305 -3.27 22.60 -37.38
C GLY A 305 -4.10 21.55 -38.13
N GLY A 306 -4.27 21.67 -39.44
CA GLY A 306 -4.96 20.69 -40.30
C GLY A 306 -4.03 19.91 -41.23
N THR A 307 -4.59 19.32 -42.28
CA THR A 307 -3.80 18.66 -43.35
C THR A 307 -3.59 19.60 -44.54
N ALA A 308 -2.36 19.70 -45.02
CA ALA A 308 -2.04 20.41 -46.26
C ALA A 308 -2.37 19.55 -47.49
N PRO A 309 -2.76 20.13 -48.64
CA PRO A 309 -2.72 21.56 -48.96
C PRO A 309 -3.89 22.37 -48.37
N TYR A 310 -3.62 23.65 -48.07
CA TYR A 310 -4.64 24.61 -47.64
C TYR A 310 -5.11 25.47 -48.81
N ALA A 311 -6.42 25.71 -48.91
CA ALA A 311 -7.04 26.57 -49.90
C ALA A 311 -7.64 27.81 -49.24
N TYR A 312 -7.37 28.98 -49.82
CA TYR A 312 -7.85 30.28 -49.31
C TYR A 312 -8.88 30.89 -50.23
N ALA A 313 -9.95 31.44 -49.65
CA ALA A 313 -10.97 32.17 -50.37
C ALA A 313 -11.46 33.38 -49.58
N VAL A 314 -11.82 34.45 -50.29
CA VAL A 314 -12.60 35.55 -49.71
C VAL A 314 -14.06 35.10 -49.65
N THR A 315 -14.60 35.01 -48.43
CA THR A 315 -15.98 34.52 -48.21
C THR A 315 -16.94 35.64 -47.82
N ALA A 316 -16.44 36.79 -47.35
CA ALA A 316 -17.24 37.99 -47.12
C ALA A 316 -16.38 39.26 -47.20
N GLY A 317 -17.02 40.41 -47.47
CA GLY A 317 -16.34 41.70 -47.63
C GLY A 317 -15.73 41.89 -49.02
N ARG A 318 -14.88 42.91 -49.18
CA ARG A 318 -14.20 43.20 -50.46
C ARG A 318 -12.75 43.60 -50.23
N LEU A 319 -11.90 43.25 -51.19
CA LEU A 319 -10.53 43.76 -51.26
C LEU A 319 -10.51 45.14 -51.94
N PRO A 320 -9.47 45.97 -51.71
CA PRO A 320 -9.23 47.18 -52.50
C PRO A 320 -9.13 46.86 -53.99
N ALA A 321 -9.55 47.80 -54.86
CA ALA A 321 -9.35 47.67 -56.30
C ALA A 321 -7.85 47.49 -56.61
N GLY A 322 -7.53 46.48 -57.43
CA GLY A 322 -6.14 46.15 -57.79
C GLY A 322 -5.43 45.17 -56.85
N VAL A 323 -6.05 44.72 -55.75
CA VAL A 323 -5.52 43.66 -54.85
C VAL A 323 -6.35 42.38 -55.00
N THR A 324 -5.66 41.22 -55.12
CA THR A 324 -6.30 39.91 -55.25
C THR A 324 -5.75 38.90 -54.25
N LEU A 325 -6.56 37.90 -53.87
CA LEU A 325 -6.13 36.77 -53.05
C LEU A 325 -6.00 35.52 -53.93
N SER A 326 -4.83 34.90 -53.94
CA SER A 326 -4.61 33.61 -54.59
C SER A 326 -5.12 32.44 -53.74
N THR A 327 -5.39 31.30 -54.38
CA THR A 327 -5.78 30.05 -53.68
C THR A 327 -4.70 29.51 -52.74
N GLY A 328 -3.44 29.90 -52.92
CA GLY A 328 -2.30 29.59 -52.05
C GLY A 328 -2.07 30.61 -50.92
N GLY A 329 -2.96 31.59 -50.75
CA GLY A 329 -2.95 32.52 -49.61
C GLY A 329 -2.13 33.80 -49.82
N LEU A 330 -1.55 34.02 -51.00
CA LEU A 330 -0.89 35.29 -51.32
C LEU A 330 -1.93 36.37 -51.63
N LEU A 331 -2.00 37.40 -50.79
CA LEU A 331 -2.77 38.62 -51.00
C LEU A 331 -1.87 39.68 -51.61
N ALA A 332 -2.01 39.98 -52.91
CA ALA A 332 -1.09 40.87 -53.61
C ALA A 332 -1.75 41.70 -54.72
N GLY A 333 -1.10 42.82 -55.05
CA GLY A 333 -1.48 43.74 -56.12
C GLY A 333 -1.21 45.20 -55.77
N THR A 334 -1.67 46.16 -56.57
CA THR A 334 -1.48 47.60 -56.32
C THR A 334 -2.84 48.22 -56.00
N PRO A 335 -3.11 48.67 -54.76
CA PRO A 335 -4.37 49.32 -54.40
C PRO A 335 -4.57 50.62 -55.18
N GLN A 336 -5.71 50.79 -55.83
CA GLN A 336 -6.00 51.95 -56.69
C GLN A 336 -6.88 53.01 -56.03
N GLU A 337 -7.33 52.77 -54.80
CA GLU A 337 -8.22 53.66 -54.07
C GLU A 337 -7.90 53.63 -52.58
N SER A 338 -7.63 54.80 -52.00
CA SER A 338 -7.54 54.98 -50.55
C SER A 338 -8.88 54.71 -49.84
N GLY A 339 -8.82 54.13 -48.63
CA GLY A 339 -10.00 53.75 -47.86
C GLY A 339 -9.75 52.61 -46.88
N ARG A 340 -10.78 52.25 -46.09
CA ARG A 340 -10.75 51.15 -45.13
C ARG A 340 -11.58 49.97 -45.66
N TYR A 341 -10.95 48.82 -45.81
CA TYR A 341 -11.55 47.63 -46.41
C TYR A 341 -11.59 46.49 -45.40
N THR A 342 -12.78 45.92 -45.17
CA THR A 342 -12.93 44.72 -44.34
C THR A 342 -13.16 43.50 -45.23
N VAL A 343 -12.41 42.43 -44.97
CA VAL A 343 -12.46 41.18 -45.73
C VAL A 343 -12.38 39.99 -44.79
N THR A 344 -13.23 38.99 -44.99
CA THR A 344 -13.15 37.70 -44.28
C THR A 344 -12.50 36.69 -45.21
N VAL A 345 -11.38 36.13 -44.78
CA VAL A 345 -10.67 35.07 -45.50
C VAL A 345 -10.92 33.75 -44.79
N THR A 346 -11.41 32.77 -45.52
CA THR A 346 -11.58 31.39 -45.05
C THR A 346 -10.44 30.54 -45.60
N ALA A 347 -9.76 29.83 -44.71
CA ALA A 347 -8.83 28.76 -45.04
C ALA A 347 -9.54 27.42 -44.87
N THR A 348 -9.40 26.56 -45.88
CA THR A 348 -9.92 25.18 -45.92
C THR A 348 -8.75 24.22 -45.97
N ASP A 349 -8.72 23.21 -45.11
CA ASP A 349 -7.69 22.18 -45.13
C ASP A 349 -8.07 21.01 -46.04
N SER A 350 -7.23 19.97 -46.11
CA SER A 350 -7.48 18.76 -46.91
C SER A 350 -7.72 17.51 -46.05
N SER A 351 -8.25 17.68 -44.84
CA SER A 351 -8.54 16.54 -43.95
C SER A 351 -9.65 15.66 -44.51
N SER A 352 -9.54 14.36 -44.29
CA SER A 352 -10.51 13.33 -44.73
C SER A 352 -11.48 12.92 -43.61
N GLY A 353 -12.52 12.16 -43.96
CA GLY A 353 -13.58 11.74 -43.03
C GLY A 353 -14.69 12.79 -42.93
N ASN A 354 -14.78 13.47 -41.80
CA ASN A 354 -15.71 14.58 -41.57
C ASN A 354 -15.20 15.93 -42.11
N GLY A 355 -13.95 15.99 -42.58
CA GLY A 355 -13.39 17.15 -43.26
C GLY A 355 -13.82 17.26 -44.74
N PRO A 356 -13.36 18.28 -45.47
CA PRO A 356 -12.35 19.26 -45.05
C PRO A 356 -12.89 20.25 -43.99
N PHE A 357 -12.00 20.74 -43.13
CA PHE A 357 -12.34 21.70 -42.08
C PHE A 357 -11.95 23.11 -42.50
N THR A 358 -12.71 24.09 -42.00
CA THR A 358 -12.52 25.50 -42.34
C THR A 358 -12.31 26.36 -41.11
N ALA A 359 -11.43 27.35 -41.21
CA ALA A 359 -11.35 28.48 -40.27
C ALA A 359 -11.41 29.79 -41.04
N ALA A 360 -12.04 30.80 -40.45
CA ALA A 360 -12.15 32.13 -41.04
C ALA A 360 -11.52 33.18 -40.13
N ASN A 361 -10.85 34.16 -40.71
CA ASN A 361 -10.37 35.34 -39.99
C ASN A 361 -10.86 36.61 -40.71
N ALA A 362 -11.32 37.58 -39.92
CA ALA A 362 -11.78 38.88 -40.43
C ALA A 362 -10.61 39.88 -40.36
N TYR A 363 -10.18 40.33 -41.52
CA TYR A 363 -9.11 41.31 -41.67
C TYR A 363 -9.65 42.69 -41.98
N THR A 364 -8.95 43.72 -41.50
CA THR A 364 -9.13 45.11 -41.89
C THR A 364 -7.85 45.57 -42.57
N LEU A 365 -7.96 46.04 -43.82
CA LEU A 365 -6.86 46.61 -44.61
C LEU A 365 -7.16 48.09 -44.83
N GLU A 366 -6.31 48.95 -44.30
CA GLU A 366 -6.37 50.40 -44.49
C GLU A 366 -5.43 50.82 -45.61
N ILE A 367 -5.94 51.54 -46.61
CA ILE A 367 -5.20 52.11 -47.74
C ILE A 367 -5.18 53.64 -47.59
N ALA A 368 -4.02 54.22 -47.38
CA ALA A 368 -3.86 55.68 -47.23
C ALA A 368 -3.51 56.37 -48.56
N LEU A 369 -3.90 57.65 -48.71
CA LEU A 369 -3.43 58.54 -49.80
C LEU A 369 -1.90 58.77 -49.71
N PRO A 370 -1.18 58.96 -50.84
CA PRO A 370 0.23 59.33 -50.82
C PRO A 370 0.40 60.78 -50.33
N ALA A 371 1.27 61.01 -49.35
CA ALA A 371 1.52 62.34 -48.78
C ALA A 371 2.54 63.16 -49.62
N PRO A 372 2.45 64.52 -49.66
CA PRO A 372 3.58 65.37 -50.09
C PRO A 372 4.82 65.03 -49.26
N PRO A 373 6.06 65.06 -49.81
CA PRO A 373 7.23 64.76 -49.01
C PRO A 373 7.41 65.77 -47.90
N VAL A 374 7.24 65.33 -46.67
CA VAL A 374 7.49 66.13 -45.48
C VAL A 374 8.88 65.78 -44.96
N ALA A 375 9.86 66.68 -45.15
CA ALA A 375 11.11 66.62 -44.41
C ALA A 375 10.85 67.09 -42.98
N ARG A 376 11.04 66.20 -42.02
CA ARG A 376 10.80 66.49 -40.60
C ARG A 376 12.10 66.91 -39.91
N PRO A 377 12.08 67.95 -39.05
CA PRO A 377 13.17 68.19 -38.12
C PRO A 377 13.38 66.92 -37.27
N GLY A 378 14.63 66.47 -37.18
CA GLY A 378 15.04 65.30 -36.39
C GLY A 378 15.03 65.53 -34.87
N SER A 379 14.22 66.46 -34.36
CA SER A 379 14.05 66.69 -32.92
C SER A 379 12.65 66.35 -32.38
N ALA A 380 11.69 65.88 -33.20
CA ALA A 380 10.29 65.76 -32.76
C ALA A 380 9.53 64.44 -33.03
N ALA A 381 10.10 63.40 -33.66
CA ALA A 381 9.34 62.15 -33.91
C ALA A 381 10.10 60.82 -33.76
N THR A 382 11.41 60.88 -33.66
CA THR A 382 12.27 59.86 -33.05
C THR A 382 13.34 60.68 -32.35
N GLY A 383 13.72 60.31 -31.13
CA GLY A 383 14.61 61.10 -30.28
C GLY A 383 15.82 61.64 -31.05
N ALA A 384 16.30 62.81 -30.65
CA ALA A 384 17.59 63.34 -31.08
C ALA A 384 18.53 62.18 -31.37
N ALA A 385 19.11 62.09 -32.57
CA ALA A 385 19.78 60.86 -33.00
C ALA A 385 20.75 60.43 -31.91
N THR A 386 20.35 59.43 -31.12
CA THR A 386 21.02 59.13 -29.87
C THR A 386 21.99 58.04 -30.17
N THR A 387 23.22 58.45 -30.40
CA THR A 387 24.30 57.48 -30.47
C THR A 387 24.87 57.28 -29.08
N ALA A 388 25.25 56.05 -28.77
CA ALA A 388 26.05 55.79 -27.59
C ALA A 388 27.46 56.40 -27.80
N GLN A 389 28.17 56.68 -26.72
CA GLN A 389 29.54 57.18 -26.78
C GLN A 389 30.39 56.32 -27.75
N ASN A 390 31.05 56.98 -28.72
CA ASN A 390 31.88 56.38 -29.79
C ASN A 390 31.15 55.58 -30.90
N GLY A 391 29.81 55.62 -30.98
CA GLY A 391 29.05 55.08 -32.10
C GLY A 391 28.84 56.12 -33.21
N ALA A 392 29.04 55.75 -34.46
CA ALA A 392 28.51 56.53 -35.59
C ALA A 392 27.02 56.24 -35.73
N VAL A 393 26.20 57.27 -35.87
CA VAL A 393 24.77 57.12 -36.13
C VAL A 393 24.50 57.42 -37.59
N ALA A 394 24.11 56.37 -38.31
CA ALA A 394 23.59 56.46 -39.65
C ALA A 394 22.16 57.00 -39.56
N ILE A 395 21.99 58.28 -39.90
CA ILE A 395 20.70 58.95 -39.91
C ILE A 395 20.16 58.84 -41.33
N ASP A 396 19.18 57.95 -41.47
CA ASP A 396 18.51 57.72 -42.74
C ASP A 396 17.64 58.94 -43.09
N LEU A 397 18.20 59.89 -43.83
CA LEU A 397 17.47 61.10 -44.23
C LEU A 397 16.32 60.75 -45.18
N SER A 398 16.50 59.69 -45.98
CA SER A 398 15.43 59.10 -46.79
C SER A 398 14.24 58.58 -45.97
N ALA A 399 14.44 58.28 -44.68
CA ALA A 399 13.40 57.88 -43.73
C ALA A 399 12.80 59.05 -42.92
N LEU A 400 13.46 60.21 -42.88
CA LEU A 400 12.95 61.42 -42.22
C LEU A 400 12.15 62.33 -43.18
N VAL A 401 12.05 61.90 -44.44
CA VAL A 401 11.20 62.46 -45.47
C VAL A 401 10.04 61.49 -45.70
N THR A 402 8.81 61.91 -45.44
CA THR A 402 7.63 61.06 -45.70
C THR A 402 6.87 61.55 -46.92
N GLY A 403 6.85 60.76 -48.00
CA GLY A 403 6.20 61.02 -49.30
C GLY A 403 7.13 60.66 -50.49
N ASP A 404 6.61 60.50 -51.71
CA ASP A 404 7.46 60.21 -52.89
C ASP A 404 8.35 61.41 -53.24
N TYR A 405 9.66 61.32 -52.98
CA TYR A 405 10.65 62.36 -53.27
C TYR A 405 11.74 61.91 -54.24
N ARG A 406 12.25 62.86 -55.04
CA ARG A 406 13.29 62.67 -56.06
C ARG A 406 14.67 63.14 -55.63
N GLN A 407 14.78 63.99 -54.60
CA GLN A 407 16.05 64.57 -54.15
C GLN A 407 16.05 64.99 -52.66
N ILE A 408 17.21 64.82 -51.96
CA ILE A 408 17.49 65.32 -50.61
C ILE A 408 18.81 66.13 -50.60
N ARG A 409 18.84 67.29 -49.93
CA ARG A 409 20.02 68.18 -49.88
C ARG A 409 20.33 68.68 -48.46
N ILE A 410 21.60 68.65 -48.05
CA ILE A 410 22.09 69.28 -46.80
C ILE A 410 22.26 70.78 -46.99
N THR A 411 21.81 71.55 -46.00
CA THR A 411 21.80 73.02 -46.04
C THR A 411 22.73 73.65 -44.99
N THR A 412 23.06 72.96 -43.89
CA THR A 412 23.99 73.42 -42.83
C THR A 412 24.78 72.26 -42.18
N GLN A 413 26.04 72.47 -41.77
CA GLN A 413 26.99 71.46 -41.21
C GLN A 413 27.03 71.45 -39.65
N PRO A 414 27.41 70.33 -38.99
CA PRO A 414 27.52 70.20 -37.52
C PRO A 414 28.81 70.80 -36.92
N GLN A 415 28.85 71.01 -35.59
CA GLN A 415 29.95 71.74 -34.90
C GLN A 415 30.95 70.84 -34.16
N HIS A 416 30.56 69.65 -33.69
CA HIS A 416 31.38 68.74 -32.84
C HIS A 416 31.43 67.30 -33.40
N GLY A 417 31.33 67.18 -34.71
CA GLY A 417 31.37 65.92 -35.45
C GLY A 417 31.39 66.16 -36.95
N THR A 418 31.34 65.09 -37.73
CA THR A 418 31.27 65.17 -39.20
C THR A 418 30.05 64.45 -39.74
N VAL A 419 29.47 64.98 -40.82
CA VAL A 419 28.35 64.35 -41.54
C VAL A 419 28.71 64.13 -43.01
N SER A 420 28.49 62.90 -43.50
CA SER A 420 28.71 62.52 -44.89
C SER A 420 27.47 61.84 -45.46
N ILE A 421 27.17 62.06 -46.76
CA ILE A 421 26.11 61.38 -47.49
C ILE A 421 26.75 60.44 -48.52
N ASP A 422 26.36 59.18 -48.52
CA ASP A 422 26.84 58.22 -49.52
C ASP A 422 26.22 58.49 -50.90
N GLY A 423 27.05 59.05 -51.80
CA GLY A 423 26.69 59.44 -53.17
C GLY A 423 27.82 60.08 -54.00
N GLY A 424 28.98 59.39 -54.12
CA GLY A 424 29.99 59.45 -55.19
C GLY A 424 30.54 60.80 -55.74
N GLN A 425 31.82 61.11 -55.45
CA GLN A 425 32.69 62.04 -56.21
C GLN A 425 33.79 61.25 -56.93
N GLN A 426 34.18 61.65 -58.17
CA GLN A 426 35.50 61.47 -58.84
C GLN A 426 35.39 61.96 -60.32
N GLY A 427 36.27 62.72 -61.00
CA GLY A 427 37.52 63.45 -60.72
C GLY A 427 38.16 64.02 -62.03
N VAL A 428 38.84 65.18 -61.93
CA VAL A 428 40.05 65.74 -62.63
C VAL A 428 40.16 65.91 -64.19
N ALA A 429 40.42 67.16 -64.65
CA ALA A 429 41.63 67.60 -65.39
C ALA A 429 41.55 69.06 -65.94
N GLU A 430 42.68 69.76 -65.86
CA GLU A 430 42.90 71.22 -66.02
C GLU A 430 43.01 71.72 -67.48
N THR A 431 42.63 72.99 -67.72
CA THR A 431 43.45 74.03 -68.39
C THR A 431 42.87 75.43 -68.10
N SER A 432 43.72 76.35 -67.64
CA SER A 432 43.45 77.79 -67.36
C SER A 432 43.65 78.68 -68.61
N PRO A 433 43.37 80.02 -68.65
CA PRO A 433 42.93 80.92 -67.55
C PRO A 433 41.79 81.95 -67.85
N ARG A 434 41.22 82.44 -66.73
CA ARG A 434 40.81 83.82 -66.35
C ARG A 434 39.33 84.28 -66.39
N ILE A 435 38.98 84.90 -65.25
CA ILE A 435 37.91 85.85 -64.84
C ILE A 435 36.74 85.23 -64.01
N THR A 436 36.59 85.75 -62.77
CA THR A 436 35.73 85.45 -61.58
C THR A 436 34.19 85.56 -61.79
N PRO A 437 33.24 85.24 -60.85
CA PRO A 437 33.15 84.50 -59.53
C PRO A 437 31.92 83.50 -59.50
N PRO A 438 31.23 83.08 -58.38
CA PRO A 438 31.56 82.66 -57.01
C PRO A 438 31.37 81.12 -56.76
N SER A 439 31.69 80.66 -55.54
CA SER A 439 31.79 79.25 -55.09
C SER A 439 30.48 78.45 -54.99
N GLN A 440 30.54 77.21 -55.51
CA GLN A 440 29.47 76.22 -55.70
C GLN A 440 29.15 75.39 -54.43
N GLY A 441 27.86 75.10 -54.21
CA GLY A 441 27.39 74.08 -53.28
C GLY A 441 27.37 72.68 -53.91
N LEU A 442 27.58 71.65 -53.09
CA LEU A 442 27.62 70.23 -53.49
C LEU A 442 26.20 69.75 -53.86
N VAL A 443 26.04 69.19 -55.07
CA VAL A 443 24.76 68.70 -55.60
C VAL A 443 24.95 67.28 -56.14
N ALA A 444 24.05 66.35 -55.78
CA ALA A 444 23.88 65.07 -56.47
C ALA A 444 22.50 65.05 -57.15
N ALA A 445 22.45 64.63 -58.42
CA ALA A 445 21.24 64.54 -59.22
C ALA A 445 21.07 63.10 -59.74
N ALA A 446 19.85 62.54 -59.62
CA ALA A 446 19.47 61.27 -60.23
C ALA A 446 18.54 61.52 -61.44
N ARG A 447 18.82 60.87 -62.58
CA ARG A 447 18.00 60.89 -63.81
C ARG A 447 17.07 59.66 -63.82
N PRO A 448 15.83 59.73 -64.36
CA PRO A 448 14.89 58.62 -64.27
C PRO A 448 15.18 57.51 -65.28
N GLN A 449 15.14 56.25 -64.82
CA GLN A 449 15.01 55.06 -65.66
C GLN A 449 13.98 54.13 -65.01
N ALA A 450 13.07 53.58 -65.82
CA ALA A 450 11.83 52.98 -65.39
C ALA A 450 11.99 51.66 -64.59
N ALA A 451 11.10 51.52 -63.60
CA ALA A 451 10.56 50.30 -62.99
C ALA A 451 11.47 49.43 -62.10
N THR A 452 11.75 49.90 -60.87
CA THR A 452 11.95 49.07 -59.65
C THR A 452 11.85 49.96 -58.40
N GLY A 453 10.93 49.64 -57.48
CA GLY A 453 10.56 50.45 -56.31
C GLY A 453 11.46 50.29 -55.09
N SER A 454 12.57 51.04 -55.07
CA SER A 454 13.17 51.50 -53.82
C SER A 454 13.78 52.88 -54.09
N SER A 455 13.23 53.94 -53.50
CA SER A 455 13.90 55.23 -53.46
C SER A 455 15.32 55.00 -52.90
N PRO A 456 16.38 55.51 -53.55
CA PRO A 456 17.74 55.25 -53.10
C PRO A 456 17.88 55.69 -51.64
N ARG A 457 18.40 54.81 -50.78
CA ARG A 457 18.58 55.10 -49.37
C ARG A 457 19.67 56.17 -49.20
N ILE A 458 19.26 57.41 -48.99
CA ILE A 458 20.16 58.54 -48.75
C ILE A 458 20.41 58.61 -47.25
N THR A 459 21.47 57.93 -46.81
CA THR A 459 21.89 57.90 -45.41
C THR A 459 22.94 58.98 -45.18
N ALA A 460 22.71 59.83 -44.16
CA ALA A 460 23.72 60.72 -43.64
C ALA A 460 24.36 60.10 -42.40
N THR A 461 25.65 59.79 -42.46
CA THR A 461 26.38 59.21 -41.33
C THR A 461 26.97 60.35 -40.51
N TYR A 462 26.46 60.54 -39.30
CA TYR A 462 27.03 61.45 -38.31
C TYR A 462 27.97 60.67 -37.38
N THR A 463 29.22 61.13 -37.29
CA THR A 463 30.23 60.55 -36.40
C THR A 463 30.66 61.60 -35.37
N PRO A 464 30.39 61.38 -34.07
CA PRO A 464 30.81 62.30 -33.01
C PRO A 464 32.32 62.25 -32.81
N GLU A 465 32.92 63.34 -32.33
CA GLU A 465 34.32 63.32 -31.87
C GLU A 465 34.50 62.29 -30.73
N PRO A 466 35.63 61.54 -30.68
CA PRO A 466 35.85 60.51 -29.67
C PRO A 466 35.68 61.04 -28.23
N GLY A 467 34.82 60.38 -27.46
CA GLY A 467 34.57 60.71 -26.05
C GLY A 467 33.54 61.81 -25.79
N TYR A 468 33.00 62.48 -26.81
CA TYR A 468 32.00 63.54 -26.64
C TYR A 468 30.65 63.00 -26.13
N ILE A 469 30.04 63.69 -25.15
CA ILE A 469 28.70 63.44 -24.59
C ILE A 469 28.01 64.81 -24.52
N GLY A 470 26.92 65.00 -25.28
CA GLY A 470 26.27 66.32 -25.46
C GLY A 470 25.41 66.38 -26.73
N GLU A 471 24.88 67.56 -27.07
CA GLU A 471 24.04 67.78 -28.28
C GLU A 471 24.82 68.46 -29.43
N ASP A 472 24.57 68.04 -30.66
CA ASP A 472 25.11 68.60 -31.92
C ASP A 472 24.05 68.47 -33.06
N GLY A 473 24.26 68.99 -34.27
CA GLY A 473 23.24 68.86 -35.34
C GLY A 473 23.50 69.54 -36.69
N PHE A 474 22.67 69.24 -37.71
CA PHE A 474 22.81 69.72 -39.11
C PHE A 474 21.44 69.89 -39.82
N GLY A 475 21.33 70.62 -40.95
CA GLY A 475 20.04 70.92 -41.63
C GLY A 475 19.85 70.31 -43.03
N TYR A 476 18.60 70.03 -43.48
CA TYR A 476 18.26 69.42 -44.78
C TYR A 476 16.83 69.69 -45.31
N VAL A 477 16.57 69.48 -46.61
CA VAL A 477 15.27 69.59 -47.32
C VAL A 477 15.02 68.42 -48.30
N ALA A 478 13.75 68.15 -48.67
CA ALA A 478 13.37 67.12 -49.64
C ALA A 478 12.32 67.54 -50.68
N ILE A 479 12.37 66.97 -51.88
CA ILE A 479 11.65 67.47 -53.08
C ILE A 479 10.97 66.31 -53.84
N GLY A 480 9.64 66.34 -54.09
CA GLY A 480 8.89 65.22 -54.69
C GLY A 480 7.60 65.56 -55.46
N ASP A 481 6.83 64.53 -55.87
CA ASP A 481 5.70 64.66 -56.82
C ASP A 481 4.45 65.37 -56.25
N GLY A 482 4.35 65.42 -54.91
CA GLY A 482 3.38 66.25 -54.18
C GLY A 482 3.89 67.65 -53.77
N GLY A 483 5.13 68.06 -54.15
CA GLY A 483 5.73 69.37 -53.83
C GLY A 483 7.08 69.33 -53.06
N THR A 484 7.62 70.50 -52.69
CA THR A 484 8.86 70.63 -51.89
C THR A 484 8.55 70.78 -50.40
N SER A 485 9.32 70.10 -49.55
CA SER A 485 9.17 70.19 -48.10
C SER A 485 9.64 71.52 -47.52
N ASN A 486 9.20 71.85 -46.31
CA ASN A 486 9.85 72.89 -45.49
C ASN A 486 11.24 72.41 -45.00
N GLU A 487 12.13 73.35 -44.63
CA GLU A 487 13.48 73.02 -44.12
C GLU A 487 13.44 72.40 -42.73
N ALA A 488 14.23 71.33 -42.55
CA ALA A 488 14.28 70.51 -41.36
C ALA A 488 15.69 70.47 -40.75
N ARG A 489 15.80 70.54 -39.42
CA ARG A 489 17.07 70.39 -38.68
C ARG A 489 17.14 69.07 -37.95
N ILE A 490 18.27 68.38 -38.03
CA ILE A 490 18.61 67.18 -37.28
C ILE A 490 19.39 67.58 -36.03
N ALA A 491 18.93 67.14 -34.86
CA ALA A 491 19.68 67.19 -33.61
C ALA A 491 20.17 65.77 -33.27
N VAL A 492 21.39 65.68 -32.79
CA VAL A 492 22.07 64.44 -32.40
C VAL A 492 22.48 64.61 -30.94
N THR A 493 22.04 63.72 -30.06
CA THR A 493 22.39 63.77 -28.62
C THR A 493 23.17 62.52 -28.28
N VAL A 494 24.42 62.61 -27.84
CA VAL A 494 25.18 61.42 -27.45
C VAL A 494 24.81 61.02 -26.01
N THR A 495 24.15 59.87 -25.77
CA THR A 495 23.53 59.48 -24.47
C THR A 495 23.95 58.10 -23.93
N GLY A 496 23.82 57.87 -22.61
CA GLY A 496 23.89 56.53 -21.97
C GLY A 496 22.51 55.83 -21.88
N SER A 497 22.45 54.49 -21.79
CA SER A 497 21.21 53.69 -21.92
C SER A 497 20.83 52.84 -20.69
N ALA A 498 19.51 52.72 -20.41
CA ALA A 498 18.94 51.91 -19.32
C ALA A 498 18.98 50.38 -19.60
N PRO A 499 18.85 49.51 -18.58
CA PRO A 499 18.97 48.07 -18.76
C PRO A 499 17.72 47.40 -19.34
N ILE A 500 17.89 46.21 -19.93
CA ILE A 500 16.79 45.35 -20.43
C ILE A 500 16.68 44.12 -19.50
N ALA A 501 15.53 43.98 -18.81
CA ALA A 501 15.26 42.88 -17.89
C ALA A 501 14.47 41.73 -18.56
N PRO A 502 14.86 40.45 -18.35
CA PRO A 502 14.23 39.28 -18.99
C PRO A 502 13.00 38.73 -18.23
N ALA A 503 12.07 38.08 -18.93
CA ALA A 503 11.01 37.29 -18.28
C ALA A 503 11.52 35.88 -17.90
N VAL A 504 11.18 35.38 -16.72
CA VAL A 504 11.73 34.12 -16.17
C VAL A 504 10.61 33.19 -15.68
N LYS A 505 10.75 31.88 -15.88
CA LYS A 505 9.81 30.86 -15.36
C LYS A 505 10.51 29.96 -14.35
N ALA A 506 9.81 29.61 -13.26
CA ALA A 506 10.32 28.72 -12.22
C ALA A 506 9.19 27.83 -11.64
N GLY A 507 9.56 26.66 -11.13
CA GLY A 507 8.64 25.76 -10.43
C GLY A 507 9.09 25.52 -8.99
N VAL A 508 8.14 25.38 -8.06
CA VAL A 508 8.45 25.12 -6.65
C VAL A 508 7.37 24.23 -6.02
N ALA A 509 7.76 23.33 -5.12
CA ALA A 509 6.81 22.58 -4.31
C ALA A 509 6.33 23.43 -3.12
N ASN A 510 5.08 23.28 -2.69
CA ASN A 510 4.55 24.01 -1.54
C ASN A 510 5.45 23.77 -0.29
N GLY A 511 5.88 24.85 0.37
CA GLY A 511 6.77 24.88 1.56
C GLY A 511 8.27 24.75 1.29
N GLN A 512 8.71 24.85 0.04
CA GLN A 512 10.12 24.99 -0.34
C GLN A 512 10.42 26.40 -0.85
N THR A 513 11.66 26.86 -0.72
CA THR A 513 12.11 28.17 -1.23
C THR A 513 12.83 28.00 -2.56
N GLN A 514 12.44 28.79 -3.57
CA GLN A 514 13.08 28.83 -4.87
C GLN A 514 13.89 30.13 -5.03
N ILE A 515 15.08 30.04 -5.62
CA ILE A 515 15.93 31.19 -5.96
C ILE A 515 15.98 31.36 -7.49
N VAL A 516 15.84 32.59 -7.97
CA VAL A 516 15.88 32.95 -9.41
C VAL A 516 16.89 34.08 -9.62
N ASP A 517 17.88 33.91 -10.51
CA ASP A 517 18.82 34.98 -10.88
C ASP A 517 18.15 35.94 -11.88
N LEU A 518 18.09 37.22 -11.54
CA LEU A 518 17.48 38.26 -12.36
C LEU A 518 18.48 38.98 -13.27
N THR A 519 19.78 38.90 -12.95
CA THR A 519 20.86 39.65 -13.62
C THR A 519 21.66 38.82 -14.61
N GLY A 520 21.67 37.49 -14.47
CA GLY A 520 22.54 36.61 -15.27
C GLY A 520 22.31 36.63 -16.79
N THR A 521 21.15 37.10 -17.27
CA THR A 521 20.84 37.23 -18.71
C THR A 521 20.37 38.65 -19.09
N ALA A 522 20.50 39.63 -18.18
CA ALA A 522 20.11 41.01 -18.41
C ALA A 522 21.19 41.81 -19.15
N ILE A 523 20.79 42.79 -19.96
CA ILE A 523 21.69 43.61 -20.79
C ILE A 523 21.75 45.04 -20.22
N GLY A 524 22.93 45.67 -20.24
CA GLY A 524 23.11 47.09 -19.84
C GLY A 524 23.69 47.30 -18.44
N GLY A 525 24.58 46.42 -17.98
CA GLY A 525 25.34 46.61 -16.74
C GLY A 525 26.39 47.74 -16.85
N PRO A 526 26.96 48.20 -15.71
CA PRO A 526 26.80 47.66 -14.36
C PRO A 526 25.46 48.03 -13.71
N PHE A 527 24.80 47.05 -13.09
CA PHE A 527 23.54 47.25 -12.38
C PHE A 527 23.80 47.88 -11.00
N VAL A 528 22.94 48.81 -10.60
CA VAL A 528 23.03 49.54 -9.31
C VAL A 528 21.83 49.32 -8.40
N GLY A 529 20.75 48.69 -8.89
CA GLY A 529 19.56 48.37 -8.12
C GLY A 529 18.59 47.40 -8.82
N ALA A 530 17.66 46.83 -8.06
CA ALA A 530 16.50 46.09 -8.56
C ALA A 530 15.31 46.25 -7.60
N ALA A 531 14.07 46.17 -8.10
CA ALA A 531 12.85 46.38 -7.30
C ALA A 531 11.74 45.40 -7.66
N ILE A 532 10.98 44.94 -6.65
CA ILE A 532 9.75 44.16 -6.82
C ILE A 532 8.57 45.14 -6.89
N LEU A 533 7.77 45.04 -7.95
CA LEU A 533 6.62 45.92 -8.19
C LEU A 533 5.31 45.34 -7.65
N SER A 534 5.06 44.05 -7.88
CA SER A 534 3.86 43.38 -7.38
C SER A 534 4.03 41.87 -7.31
N VAL A 535 3.26 41.24 -6.42
CA VAL A 535 3.10 39.79 -6.31
C VAL A 535 1.62 39.46 -6.45
N THR A 536 1.25 38.52 -7.32
CA THR A 536 -0.15 38.17 -7.58
C THR A 536 -0.33 36.65 -7.65
N PRO A 537 -1.18 36.05 -6.81
CA PRO A 537 -1.89 36.67 -5.67
C PRO A 537 -0.93 37.01 -4.50
N ALA A 538 -1.18 38.11 -3.80
CA ALA A 538 -0.31 38.61 -2.71
C ALA A 538 -0.21 37.63 -1.52
N GLU A 539 -1.27 36.87 -1.27
CA GLU A 539 -1.31 35.83 -0.22
C GLU A 539 -0.71 34.49 -0.68
N GLY A 540 -0.34 34.34 -1.96
CA GLY A 540 0.10 33.06 -2.50
C GLY A 540 1.57 32.75 -2.25
N VAL A 541 2.46 33.73 -2.44
CA VAL A 541 3.92 33.57 -2.28
C VAL A 541 4.54 34.81 -1.63
N GLU A 542 5.55 34.58 -0.80
CA GLU A 542 6.44 35.61 -0.31
C GLU A 542 7.64 35.74 -1.25
N ALA A 543 7.95 36.95 -1.70
CA ALA A 543 9.07 37.22 -2.61
C ALA A 543 9.98 38.30 -2.02
N THR A 544 11.26 37.98 -1.87
CA THR A 544 12.30 38.87 -1.32
C THR A 544 13.48 38.96 -2.27
N LEU A 545 14.00 40.17 -2.48
CA LEU A 545 15.19 40.41 -3.30
C LEU A 545 16.46 40.23 -2.47
N VAL A 546 17.48 39.61 -3.05
CA VAL A 546 18.81 39.41 -2.43
C VAL A 546 19.87 39.98 -3.37
N GLU A 547 20.71 40.88 -2.86
CA GLU A 547 21.86 41.44 -3.56
C GLU A 547 23.14 40.67 -3.23
N SER A 548 24.02 40.50 -4.22
CA SER A 548 25.34 39.88 -4.06
C SER A 548 26.37 40.53 -5.01
N GLY A 549 27.66 40.50 -4.68
CA GLY A 549 28.74 41.03 -5.54
C GLY A 549 29.32 42.39 -5.10
N SER A 550 30.38 42.85 -5.79
CA SER A 550 31.12 44.08 -5.51
C SER A 550 30.56 45.28 -6.29
N VAL A 551 30.90 46.52 -5.88
CA VAL A 551 30.50 47.75 -6.59
C VAL A 551 31.10 47.73 -8.02
N GLY A 552 30.26 47.49 -9.02
CA GLY A 552 30.64 47.30 -10.43
C GLY A 552 30.23 45.95 -11.04
N ASP A 553 29.93 44.95 -10.20
CA ASP A 553 29.49 43.59 -10.60
C ASP A 553 28.37 43.06 -9.68
N ARG A 554 27.40 43.93 -9.38
CA ARG A 554 26.25 43.59 -8.52
C ARG A 554 25.30 42.64 -9.25
N ARG A 555 24.93 41.56 -8.57
CA ARG A 555 23.93 40.58 -8.99
C ARG A 555 22.71 40.59 -8.07
N TYR A 556 21.53 40.46 -8.66
CA TYR A 556 20.26 40.46 -7.96
C TYR A 556 19.52 39.14 -8.17
N GLN A 557 19.15 38.51 -7.06
CA GLN A 557 18.41 37.24 -7.03
C GLN A 557 17.05 37.44 -6.34
N LEU A 558 16.04 36.71 -6.80
CA LEU A 558 14.71 36.68 -6.22
C LEU A 558 14.51 35.38 -5.44
N ARG A 559 14.28 35.48 -4.14
CA ARG A 559 13.97 34.35 -3.25
C ARG A 559 12.45 34.29 -3.04
N ILE A 560 11.84 33.16 -3.39
CA ILE A 560 10.38 32.98 -3.40
C ILE A 560 9.99 31.78 -2.52
N THR A 561 9.07 31.98 -1.59
CA THR A 561 8.55 30.93 -0.70
C THR A 561 7.01 30.92 -0.74
N PRO A 562 6.35 29.80 -1.09
CA PRO A 562 4.89 29.70 -1.03
C PRO A 562 4.35 29.91 0.38
N ARG A 563 3.23 30.63 0.50
CA ARG A 563 2.54 30.87 1.78
C ARG A 563 1.40 29.87 1.96
N GLY A 564 1.31 29.31 3.16
CA GLY A 564 0.24 28.39 3.56
C GLY A 564 -0.03 27.29 2.53
N ARG A 565 -1.30 27.08 2.18
CA ARG A 565 -1.76 26.02 1.26
C ARG A 565 -1.81 26.42 -0.21
N PHE A 566 -1.17 27.53 -0.59
CA PHE A 566 -1.25 28.00 -1.96
C PHE A 566 -0.73 26.95 -2.96
N SER A 567 -1.49 26.71 -4.02
CA SER A 567 -1.11 25.89 -5.17
C SER A 567 -1.67 26.52 -6.44
N GLY A 568 -1.00 26.32 -7.57
CA GLY A 568 -1.29 27.02 -8.82
C GLY A 568 -0.21 28.05 -9.17
N THR A 569 -0.54 29.02 -10.02
CA THR A 569 0.45 29.97 -10.56
C THR A 569 0.49 31.28 -9.80
N ALA A 570 1.68 31.70 -9.36
CA ALA A 570 1.94 33.04 -8.83
C ALA A 570 2.84 33.83 -9.79
N THR A 571 2.70 35.15 -9.78
CA THR A 571 3.42 36.04 -10.70
C THR A 571 4.06 37.18 -9.92
N VAL A 572 5.36 37.43 -10.15
CA VAL A 572 6.12 38.53 -9.54
C VAL A 572 6.60 39.48 -10.64
N ARG A 573 6.24 40.77 -10.56
CA ARG A 573 6.72 41.81 -11.50
C ARG A 573 7.93 42.53 -10.90
N TYR A 574 8.97 42.78 -11.69
CA TYR A 574 10.22 43.40 -11.20
C TYR A 574 10.90 44.31 -12.24
N THR A 575 11.85 45.14 -11.79
CA THR A 575 12.70 46.00 -12.62
C THR A 575 14.17 45.95 -12.19
N LEU A 576 15.09 46.32 -13.10
CA LEU A 576 16.53 46.48 -12.87
C LEU A 576 16.97 47.92 -13.17
N THR A 577 17.95 48.46 -12.45
CA THR A 577 18.42 49.85 -12.58
C THR A 577 19.92 49.91 -12.81
N ASN A 578 20.39 50.79 -13.69
CA ASN A 578 21.79 51.22 -13.83
C ASN A 578 21.91 52.75 -13.66
N ALA A 579 23.09 53.33 -13.90
CA ALA A 579 23.33 54.77 -13.78
C ALA A 579 22.52 55.64 -14.78
N TYR A 580 21.93 55.03 -15.81
CA TYR A 580 21.25 55.71 -16.91
C TYR A 580 19.73 55.47 -16.94
N GLY A 581 19.20 54.58 -16.08
CA GLY A 581 17.76 54.41 -15.88
C GLY A 581 17.33 53.05 -15.33
N THR A 582 16.02 52.88 -15.20
CA THR A 582 15.36 51.64 -14.76
C THR A 582 14.69 50.95 -15.95
N SER A 583 14.79 49.61 -16.02
CA SER A 583 14.21 48.79 -17.09
C SER A 583 12.68 48.86 -17.12
N ALA A 584 12.09 48.46 -18.26
CA ALA A 584 10.66 48.13 -18.30
C ALA A 584 10.33 46.95 -17.34
N PRO A 585 9.11 46.87 -16.77
CA PRO A 585 8.72 45.78 -15.89
C PRO A 585 8.77 44.41 -16.58
N ALA A 586 9.56 43.50 -16.02
CA ALA A 586 9.61 42.10 -16.42
C ALA A 586 8.84 41.21 -15.42
N VAL A 587 8.60 39.95 -15.79
CA VAL A 587 7.75 39.03 -15.03
C VAL A 587 8.50 37.73 -14.70
N VAL A 588 8.39 37.30 -13.45
CA VAL A 588 8.70 35.94 -13.01
C VAL A 588 7.40 35.17 -12.80
N SER A 589 7.20 34.06 -13.53
CA SER A 589 6.04 33.18 -13.38
C SER A 589 6.43 31.92 -12.59
N ILE A 590 5.70 31.63 -11.52
CA ILE A 590 5.96 30.55 -10.58
C ILE A 590 4.81 29.54 -10.60
N SER A 591 5.09 28.27 -10.86
CA SER A 591 4.12 27.18 -10.69
C SER A 591 4.34 26.48 -9.34
N VAL A 592 3.34 26.53 -8.45
CA VAL A 592 3.35 25.88 -7.13
C VAL A 592 2.56 24.57 -7.18
N VAL A 593 3.24 23.45 -6.97
CA VAL A 593 2.63 22.10 -6.99
C VAL A 593 2.05 21.75 -5.61
N GLN A 594 0.81 21.24 -5.58
CA GLN A 594 0.16 20.75 -4.36
C GLN A 594 0.84 19.46 -3.87
N ARG A 595 0.99 19.31 -2.54
CA ARG A 595 1.50 18.07 -1.94
C ARG A 595 0.49 16.93 -2.05
N ALA A 596 0.98 15.69 -2.08
CA ALA A 596 0.14 14.50 -2.13
C ALA A 596 -0.82 14.42 -0.93
N ASP A 597 -1.95 13.74 -1.09
CA ASP A 597 -2.89 13.51 0.01
C ASP A 597 -2.37 12.38 0.92
N PRO A 598 -1.99 12.67 2.19
CA PRO A 598 -1.45 11.66 3.09
C PRO A 598 -2.51 10.63 3.54
N SER A 599 -3.81 10.91 3.40
CA SER A 599 -4.87 9.94 3.70
C SER A 599 -4.98 8.81 2.66
N GLN A 600 -4.37 8.97 1.49
CA GLN A 600 -4.29 7.95 0.44
C GLN A 600 -3.03 7.07 0.55
N ASP A 601 -2.11 7.40 1.47
CA ASP A 601 -0.89 6.61 1.69
C ASP A 601 -1.20 5.38 2.56
N ALA A 602 -0.92 4.19 2.03
CA ALA A 602 -1.19 2.90 2.67
C ALA A 602 -0.39 2.72 3.99
N THR A 603 0.80 3.30 4.09
CA THR A 603 1.62 3.23 5.30
C THR A 603 1.08 4.17 6.37
N VAL A 604 0.65 5.38 5.99
CA VAL A 604 0.02 6.36 6.91
C VAL A 604 -1.29 5.82 7.47
N THR A 605 -2.16 5.31 6.60
CA THR A 605 -3.43 4.68 7.01
C THR A 605 -3.20 3.45 7.88
N GLY A 606 -2.21 2.62 7.54
CA GLY A 606 -1.86 1.44 8.33
C GLY A 606 -1.29 1.75 9.72
N ILE A 607 -0.48 2.80 9.88
CA ILE A 607 0.03 3.23 11.21
C ILE A 607 -1.14 3.71 12.11
N SER A 608 -2.08 4.47 11.55
CA SER A 608 -3.24 4.93 12.32
C SER A 608 -4.15 3.76 12.74
N ALA A 609 -4.38 2.81 11.84
CA ALA A 609 -5.16 1.60 12.13
C ALA A 609 -4.47 0.70 13.17
N ALA A 610 -3.15 0.55 13.09
CA ALA A 610 -2.34 -0.21 14.04
C ALA A 610 -2.48 0.30 15.48
N GLN A 611 -2.45 1.62 15.70
CA GLN A 611 -2.65 2.19 17.04
C GLN A 611 -4.04 1.87 17.62
N ALA A 612 -5.09 1.96 16.79
CA ALA A 612 -6.45 1.66 17.22
C ALA A 612 -6.64 0.18 17.53
N GLU A 613 -6.10 -0.70 16.68
CA GLU A 613 -6.18 -2.14 16.87
C GLU A 613 -5.37 -2.62 18.08
N ALA A 614 -4.15 -2.10 18.29
CA ALA A 614 -3.35 -2.38 19.48
C ALA A 614 -4.08 -1.98 20.77
N THR A 615 -4.75 -0.82 20.77
CA THR A 615 -5.61 -0.38 21.89
C THR A 615 -6.71 -1.39 22.19
N ARG A 616 -7.43 -1.83 21.15
CA ARG A 616 -8.55 -2.77 21.26
C ARG A 616 -8.09 -4.15 21.74
N ARG A 617 -6.99 -4.66 21.18
CA ARG A 617 -6.41 -5.96 21.56
C ARG A 617 -5.89 -5.96 22.99
N PHE A 618 -5.24 -4.88 23.42
CA PHE A 618 -4.83 -4.74 24.80
C PHE A 618 -6.05 -4.82 25.74
N ALA A 619 -7.11 -4.04 25.47
CA ALA A 619 -8.34 -4.09 26.27
C ALA A 619 -8.96 -5.50 26.32
N GLN A 620 -9.04 -6.19 25.17
CA GLN A 620 -9.57 -7.54 25.08
C GLN A 620 -8.74 -8.56 25.86
N ALA A 621 -7.40 -8.52 25.72
CA ALA A 621 -6.52 -9.41 26.46
C ALA A 621 -6.69 -9.25 27.98
N GLN A 622 -6.84 -8.01 28.46
CA GLN A 622 -7.10 -7.75 29.88
C GLN A 622 -8.48 -8.28 30.29
N LEU A 623 -9.54 -7.95 29.53
CA LEU A 623 -10.89 -8.47 29.80
C LEU A 623 -10.92 -10.00 29.88
N ASP A 624 -10.29 -10.69 28.93
CA ASP A 624 -10.21 -12.14 28.92
C ASP A 624 -9.44 -12.70 30.13
N ASN A 625 -8.37 -12.03 30.58
CA ASN A 625 -7.64 -12.40 31.80
C ASN A 625 -8.53 -12.30 33.05
N PHE A 626 -9.24 -11.18 33.23
CA PHE A 626 -10.13 -10.97 34.38
C PHE A 626 -11.38 -11.86 34.33
N GLN A 627 -11.94 -12.11 33.15
CA GLN A 627 -13.08 -13.01 32.98
C GLN A 627 -12.71 -14.45 33.29
N ARG A 628 -11.55 -14.94 32.84
CA ARG A 628 -11.05 -16.27 33.24
C ARG A 628 -10.90 -16.40 34.77
N ARG A 629 -10.61 -15.30 35.47
CA ARG A 629 -10.61 -15.29 36.93
C ARG A 629 -12.04 -15.36 37.47
N ASN A 630 -12.96 -14.51 37.00
CA ASN A 630 -14.36 -14.54 37.43
C ASN A 630 -15.03 -15.91 37.19
N GLU A 631 -14.70 -16.58 36.08
CA GLU A 631 -15.15 -17.94 35.77
C GLU A 631 -14.76 -18.96 36.84
N GLN A 632 -13.60 -18.77 37.49
CA GLN A 632 -13.14 -19.62 38.60
C GLN A 632 -13.87 -19.29 39.91
N LEU A 633 -14.36 -18.06 40.05
CA LEU A 633 -15.05 -17.61 41.25
C LEU A 633 -16.50 -18.14 41.29
N HIS A 634 -17.23 -18.12 40.16
CA HIS A 634 -18.64 -18.57 40.13
C HIS A 634 -18.86 -20.07 39.92
N ASN A 635 -17.94 -20.83 39.30
CA ASN A 635 -18.16 -22.26 39.04
C ASN A 635 -18.04 -23.16 40.29
N GLY A 636 -17.94 -22.55 41.46
CA GLY A 636 -17.51 -23.21 42.68
C GLY A 636 -16.07 -23.69 42.55
N GLY A 637 -15.17 -23.14 43.37
CA GLY A 637 -13.98 -23.87 43.79
C GLY A 637 -14.38 -25.10 44.65
N ALA A 638 -15.26 -25.97 44.15
CA ALA A 638 -15.63 -27.21 44.80
C ALA A 638 -14.43 -28.15 44.68
N GLY A 639 -13.61 -28.12 45.73
CA GLY A 639 -12.38 -28.88 45.84
C GLY A 639 -11.14 -28.08 45.43
N SER A 640 -10.81 -27.01 46.17
CA SER A 640 -9.42 -26.76 46.58
C SER A 640 -9.30 -25.43 47.36
N MET A 641 -8.67 -25.48 48.54
CA MET A 641 -8.19 -24.30 49.28
C MET A 641 -7.01 -23.58 48.57
N ALA A 642 -6.73 -23.91 47.31
CA ALA A 642 -5.51 -23.50 46.65
C ALA A 642 -5.57 -22.19 45.88
N ARG A 643 -4.45 -21.46 45.92
CA ARG A 643 -4.20 -20.21 45.17
C ARG A 643 -3.72 -20.57 43.76
N PRO A 644 -4.48 -20.34 42.67
CA PRO A 644 -4.00 -20.68 41.34
C PRO A 644 -3.16 -19.53 40.73
N MET A 645 -1.91 -19.80 40.35
CA MET A 645 -1.14 -18.93 39.44
C MET A 645 -1.05 -19.58 38.06
N GLY A 646 -1.18 -18.82 36.97
CA GLY A 646 -1.02 -19.41 35.65
C GLY A 646 -0.64 -18.43 34.53
N ILE A 647 -0.01 -18.97 33.48
CA ILE A 647 0.39 -18.24 32.27
C ILE A 647 -0.15 -19.01 31.07
N SER A 648 -0.73 -18.31 30.10
CA SER A 648 -1.10 -18.87 28.80
C SER A 648 -0.24 -18.31 27.67
N ILE A 649 0.20 -19.16 26.76
CA ILE A 649 1.01 -18.82 25.58
C ILE A 649 0.22 -19.23 24.37
N ALA A 650 0.00 -18.32 23.43
CA ALA A 650 -0.75 -18.60 22.22
C ALA A 650 0.02 -18.28 20.93
N GLY A 651 0.08 -19.27 20.03
CA GLY A 651 0.75 -19.18 18.72
C GLY A 651 -0.26 -19.30 17.59
N GLY A 652 -0.26 -18.37 16.64
CA GLY A 652 -1.19 -18.36 15.53
C GLY A 652 -0.50 -18.43 14.16
N ASN A 653 -1.07 -19.22 13.27
CA ASN A 653 -0.75 -19.26 11.84
C ASN A 653 -2.03 -18.96 11.03
N SER A 654 -1.92 -18.13 10.00
CA SER A 654 -3.00 -17.88 9.06
C SER A 654 -3.02 -18.94 7.96
N PHE A 655 -4.17 -19.63 7.80
CA PHE A 655 -4.46 -20.41 6.60
C PHE A 655 -5.17 -19.52 5.56
N GLY A 656 -4.47 -19.23 4.46
CA GLY A 656 -5.07 -18.71 3.24
C GLY A 656 -4.77 -17.25 2.93
N GLY A 657 -3.63 -17.05 2.27
CA GLY A 657 -3.24 -15.84 1.54
C GLY A 657 -1.99 -16.16 0.74
N ARG A 658 -2.04 -16.01 -0.59
CA ARG A 658 -0.85 -16.16 -1.46
C ARG A 658 0.17 -15.08 -1.03
N ASP A 659 1.25 -15.48 -0.37
CA ASP A 659 2.47 -14.67 -0.31
C ASP A 659 3.14 -14.77 -1.70
N PRO A 660 3.35 -13.68 -2.44
CA PRO A 660 4.09 -13.70 -3.69
C PRO A 660 5.58 -13.53 -3.38
N ASP A 661 6.21 -14.50 -2.70
CA ASP A 661 7.66 -14.67 -2.73
C ASP A 661 8.07 -16.09 -2.27
N PRO A 662 8.66 -16.94 -3.14
CA PRO A 662 8.96 -18.34 -2.83
C PRO A 662 10.29 -18.57 -2.09
N ALA A 663 10.89 -17.54 -1.45
CA ALA A 663 12.28 -17.61 -0.99
C ALA A 663 12.52 -17.75 0.53
N SER A 664 11.51 -17.75 1.41
CA SER A 664 11.75 -17.94 2.85
C SER A 664 11.30 -19.32 3.33
N SER A 665 12.26 -20.09 3.79
CA SER A 665 12.04 -21.42 4.35
C SER A 665 11.34 -21.33 5.71
N ALA A 666 10.56 -22.34 6.09
CA ALA A 666 9.91 -22.41 7.41
C ALA A 666 10.90 -22.30 8.60
N LEU A 667 12.20 -22.51 8.36
CA LEU A 667 13.28 -22.34 9.34
C LEU A 667 13.69 -20.87 9.55
N ASP A 668 13.59 -20.00 8.53
CA ASP A 668 13.88 -18.56 8.66
C ASP A 668 12.85 -17.86 9.53
N VAL A 669 11.58 -18.26 9.42
CA VAL A 669 10.49 -17.75 10.27
C VAL A 669 10.65 -18.23 11.72
N ALA A 670 11.20 -19.42 11.95
CA ALA A 670 11.49 -19.93 13.30
C ALA A 670 12.71 -19.25 13.93
N MET A 671 13.74 -18.91 13.14
CA MET A 671 14.93 -18.18 13.63
C MET A 671 14.65 -16.70 13.91
N LEU A 672 13.88 -16.00 13.05
CA LEU A 672 13.37 -14.63 13.34
C LEU A 672 12.49 -14.58 14.60
N LYS A 673 11.69 -15.63 14.85
CA LYS A 673 10.90 -15.79 16.10
C LYS A 673 11.78 -15.99 17.34
N SER A 674 12.97 -16.57 17.21
CA SER A 674 13.89 -16.81 18.34
C SER A 674 14.66 -15.56 18.77
N GLU A 675 15.10 -14.73 17.83
CA GLU A 675 15.81 -13.46 18.15
C GLU A 675 14.84 -12.42 18.76
N HIS A 676 13.59 -12.32 18.26
CA HIS A 676 12.58 -11.39 18.78
C HIS A 676 11.99 -11.78 20.14
N ALA A 677 11.80 -13.08 20.41
CA ALA A 677 11.36 -13.56 21.72
C ALA A 677 12.42 -13.26 22.81
N THR A 678 13.70 -13.25 22.44
CA THR A 678 14.82 -12.94 23.34
C THR A 678 14.88 -11.45 23.67
N GLU A 679 14.52 -10.56 22.73
CA GLU A 679 14.50 -9.10 22.92
C GLU A 679 13.31 -8.63 23.79
N VAL A 680 12.13 -9.23 23.60
CA VAL A 680 10.94 -8.99 24.44
C VAL A 680 11.14 -9.55 25.85
N MET A 681 11.68 -10.77 25.99
CA MET A 681 12.07 -11.30 27.30
C MET A 681 13.16 -10.47 27.97
N GLY A 682 14.05 -9.82 27.21
CA GLY A 682 15.08 -8.91 27.72
C GLY A 682 14.49 -7.65 28.37
N ARG A 683 13.40 -7.09 27.80
CA ARG A 683 12.70 -5.92 28.38
C ARG A 683 11.78 -6.28 29.55
N GLU A 684 11.13 -7.44 29.52
CA GLU A 684 10.31 -7.91 30.66
C GLU A 684 11.15 -8.26 31.90
N ARG A 685 12.41 -8.70 31.71
CA ARG A 685 13.37 -8.91 32.81
C ARG A 685 13.81 -7.61 33.50
N ALA A 686 13.77 -6.47 32.80
CA ALA A 686 14.13 -5.17 33.36
C ALA A 686 12.99 -4.54 34.21
N ALA A 687 11.75 -5.03 34.07
CA ALA A 687 10.57 -4.56 34.79
C ALA A 687 10.32 -5.33 36.10
N GLY A 688 11.36 -5.83 36.75
CA GLY A 688 11.28 -6.39 38.10
C GLY A 688 10.80 -5.34 39.10
N ILE A 689 9.53 -5.44 39.52
CA ILE A 689 8.81 -4.72 40.58
C ILE A 689 9.63 -3.59 41.25
N ILE A 690 9.55 -2.37 40.69
CA ILE A 690 10.03 -1.14 41.33
C ILE A 690 8.81 -0.43 41.89
N ALA A 691 8.71 -0.34 43.22
CA ALA A 691 7.76 0.56 43.87
C ALA A 691 8.37 1.97 43.88
N ILE A 692 7.62 2.94 43.34
CA ILE A 692 7.94 4.37 43.38
C ILE A 692 6.99 4.99 44.40
N ASP A 693 7.51 5.77 45.35
CA ASP A 693 6.66 6.50 46.31
C ASP A 693 6.02 7.76 45.68
N GLY A 694 5.17 8.43 46.44
CA GLY A 694 4.42 9.61 46.01
C GLY A 694 5.25 10.82 45.56
N ASP A 695 6.57 10.82 45.78
CA ASP A 695 7.50 11.90 45.40
C ASP A 695 8.50 11.50 44.31
N GLY A 696 8.32 10.33 43.68
CA GLY A 696 9.08 9.96 42.48
C GLY A 696 10.52 9.48 42.75
N ARG A 697 10.86 9.07 43.98
CA ARG A 697 12.18 8.48 44.29
C ARG A 697 12.12 6.96 44.27
N THR A 698 13.17 6.34 43.73
CA THR A 698 13.35 4.88 43.70
C THR A 698 13.75 4.37 45.09
N MET A 699 12.95 3.49 45.68
CA MET A 699 13.30 2.76 46.90
C MET A 699 13.75 1.33 46.54
N PRO A 700 14.92 0.86 47.01
CA PRO A 700 15.30 -0.54 46.80
C PRO A 700 14.41 -1.46 47.64
N VAL A 701 13.71 -2.40 46.99
CA VAL A 701 13.04 -3.50 47.68
C VAL A 701 14.09 -4.54 48.05
N ALA A 702 14.66 -4.43 49.25
CA ALA A 702 15.42 -5.51 49.87
C ALA A 702 14.45 -6.64 50.23
N GLY A 703 14.28 -7.63 49.35
CA GLY A 703 13.28 -8.67 49.58
C GLY A 703 13.29 -9.87 48.65
N LEU A 704 14.43 -10.27 48.06
CA LEU A 704 14.56 -11.61 47.45
C LEU A 704 15.99 -12.18 47.48
N ALA A 705 16.77 -11.81 48.50
CA ALA A 705 18.10 -12.36 48.74
C ALA A 705 18.40 -12.47 50.25
N ALA A 706 17.49 -13.08 51.03
CA ALA A 706 17.76 -13.49 52.40
C ALA A 706 16.82 -14.64 52.83
N ALA A 707 16.97 -15.81 52.19
CA ALA A 707 16.40 -17.06 52.69
C ALA A 707 17.39 -18.24 52.48
N ARG A 708 18.69 -17.96 52.64
CA ARG A 708 19.70 -18.98 52.90
C ARG A 708 20.61 -18.45 53.98
N SER A 709 20.76 -19.26 55.02
CA SER A 709 21.55 -19.03 56.23
C SER A 709 20.88 -18.14 57.27
N GLU A 710 20.08 -18.77 58.14
CA GLU A 710 20.33 -18.64 59.58
C GLU A 710 19.82 -19.91 60.28
N ARG A 711 20.78 -20.80 60.54
CA ARG A 711 20.64 -21.93 61.45
C ARG A 711 20.98 -21.38 62.84
N GLY A 712 20.02 -21.40 63.76
CA GLY A 712 20.29 -21.34 65.20
C GLY A 712 19.80 -20.10 65.94
N ARG A 713 18.63 -20.21 66.55
CA ARG A 713 18.44 -19.91 67.98
C ARG A 713 17.10 -20.48 68.46
N MET A 714 17.21 -21.52 69.27
CA MET A 714 16.15 -22.02 70.15
C MET A 714 15.83 -20.97 71.21
N LEU A 715 14.55 -20.77 71.53
CA LEU A 715 14.03 -20.56 72.89
C LEU A 715 12.58 -21.13 72.97
N PRO A 716 12.12 -21.59 74.15
CA PRO A 716 11.32 -22.80 74.30
C PRO A 716 9.88 -22.60 74.83
N GLY A 717 9.03 -23.62 74.63
CA GLY A 717 7.68 -23.76 75.21
C GLY A 717 6.58 -23.38 74.20
N ASP A 718 5.56 -24.17 73.89
CA ASP A 718 4.97 -25.32 74.59
C ASP A 718 4.36 -26.34 73.60
N ARG A 719 4.63 -27.61 73.92
CA ARG A 719 3.83 -28.83 73.73
C ARG A 719 3.14 -29.09 72.38
N ALA A 720 3.74 -30.04 71.67
CA ALA A 720 3.05 -30.95 70.77
C ALA A 720 1.94 -31.73 71.51
N ALA A 721 0.79 -31.89 70.85
CA ALA A 721 -0.24 -32.90 71.15
C ALA A 721 -0.49 -33.75 69.89
N PRO A 722 -0.79 -35.05 70.05
CA PRO A 722 -0.41 -36.07 69.07
C PRO A 722 -1.41 -36.23 67.93
N ALA A 723 -0.88 -36.74 66.81
CA ALA A 723 -1.66 -37.32 65.73
C ALA A 723 -2.47 -38.52 66.27
N GLY A 724 -3.79 -38.40 66.24
CA GLY A 724 -4.74 -39.49 66.37
C GLY A 724 -5.38 -39.74 65.01
N ALA A 725 -5.10 -40.90 64.44
CA ALA A 725 -5.81 -41.43 63.28
C ALA A 725 -7.17 -41.95 63.76
N ASP A 726 -8.27 -41.50 63.16
CA ASP A 726 -9.36 -42.40 62.79
C ASP A 726 -10.29 -41.81 61.73
N THR A 727 -10.76 -42.71 60.86
CA THR A 727 -11.96 -42.67 60.02
C THR A 727 -12.18 -41.53 59.01
N THR A 728 -11.94 -41.87 57.74
CA THR A 728 -12.95 -41.83 56.66
C THR A 728 -14.13 -40.87 56.84
N ASP A 729 -13.99 -39.63 56.36
CA ASP A 729 -15.04 -38.81 55.75
C ASP A 729 -14.38 -37.59 55.10
N ALA A 730 -13.83 -37.78 53.90
CA ALA A 730 -13.25 -36.68 53.13
C ALA A 730 -13.73 -36.76 51.67
N ILE A 731 -15.06 -36.80 51.48
CA ILE A 731 -15.69 -36.42 50.22
C ILE A 731 -16.96 -35.64 50.55
N GLU A 732 -16.83 -34.41 51.05
CA GLU A 732 -17.88 -33.40 50.94
C GLU A 732 -17.24 -32.00 50.90
N GLY A 733 -17.42 -31.33 49.76
CA GLY A 733 -16.75 -30.09 49.42
C GLY A 733 -17.38 -28.88 50.10
N THR A 734 -16.58 -28.12 50.85
CA THR A 734 -16.94 -26.75 51.25
C THR A 734 -16.04 -25.78 50.48
N GLY A 735 -16.66 -24.80 49.82
CA GLY A 735 -15.95 -23.78 49.04
C GLY A 735 -15.10 -22.86 49.92
N ARG A 736 -14.41 -21.88 49.32
CA ARG A 736 -13.65 -20.85 50.06
C ARG A 736 -14.56 -20.17 51.12
N PRO A 737 -14.14 -20.02 52.39
CA PRO A 737 -14.97 -19.40 53.41
C PRO A 737 -15.16 -17.89 53.16
N VAL A 738 -16.28 -17.34 53.64
CA VAL A 738 -16.53 -15.89 53.63
C VAL A 738 -15.42 -15.17 54.40
N GLY A 739 -14.90 -14.09 53.83
CA GLY A 739 -13.74 -13.33 54.34
C GLY A 739 -12.38 -13.79 53.81
N SER A 740 -12.31 -14.90 53.05
CA SER A 740 -11.04 -15.38 52.48
C SER A 740 -10.53 -14.52 51.33
N THR A 741 -9.20 -14.36 51.26
CA THR A 741 -8.50 -13.63 50.20
C THR A 741 -7.71 -14.57 49.28
N ALA A 742 -7.58 -14.21 48.00
CA ALA A 742 -6.70 -14.91 47.07
C ALA A 742 -5.96 -13.93 46.18
N LEU A 743 -4.78 -14.37 45.74
CA LEU A 743 -3.97 -13.70 44.74
C LEU A 743 -3.98 -14.57 43.48
N TRP A 744 -3.95 -13.92 42.32
CA TRP A 744 -3.81 -14.58 41.04
C TRP A 744 -2.94 -13.75 40.11
N SER A 745 -2.31 -14.44 39.17
CA SER A 745 -1.66 -13.87 38.01
C SER A 745 -2.06 -14.66 36.79
N GLY A 746 -2.19 -13.96 35.67
CA GLY A 746 -2.66 -14.47 34.39
C GLY A 746 -1.99 -13.71 33.27
N GLY A 747 -1.63 -14.38 32.18
CA GLY A 747 -1.11 -13.69 31.01
C GLY A 747 -1.43 -14.45 29.73
N ALA A 748 -1.45 -13.73 28.62
CA ALA A 748 -1.57 -14.29 27.29
C ALA A 748 -0.50 -13.67 26.39
N ILE A 749 0.26 -14.51 25.68
CA ILE A 749 1.07 -14.08 24.53
C ILE A 749 0.31 -14.44 23.26
N LEU A 750 0.11 -13.52 22.34
CA LEU A 750 -0.50 -13.75 21.04
C LEU A 750 0.51 -13.46 19.93
N LEU A 751 0.80 -14.48 19.12
CA LEU A 751 1.63 -14.39 17.92
C LEU A 751 0.76 -14.63 16.69
N GLY A 752 0.75 -13.74 15.69
CA GLY A 752 -0.03 -13.98 14.48
C GLY A 752 0.11 -12.93 13.38
N THR A 753 -0.30 -13.29 12.16
CA THR A 753 -0.32 -12.41 10.98
C THR A 753 -1.76 -12.15 10.52
N GLN A 754 -2.15 -10.89 10.36
CA GLN A 754 -3.42 -10.51 9.74
C GLN A 754 -3.19 -10.12 8.28
N ASP A 755 -3.78 -10.89 7.36
CA ASP A 755 -3.69 -10.63 5.93
C ASP A 755 -4.81 -9.69 5.47
N ALA A 756 -4.50 -8.83 4.50
CA ALA A 756 -5.31 -7.68 4.16
C ALA A 756 -6.07 -7.87 2.85
N THR A 757 -7.36 -8.19 2.91
CA THR A 757 -8.21 -8.19 1.71
C THR A 757 -8.62 -6.80 1.21
N ARG A 758 -8.03 -5.68 1.69
CA ARG A 758 -8.25 -4.31 1.17
C ARG A 758 -7.07 -3.37 1.48
N GLY A 759 -5.92 -3.54 0.83
CA GLY A 759 -4.85 -2.52 0.78
C GLY A 759 -4.18 -2.13 2.10
N ARG A 760 -4.25 -2.96 3.15
CA ARG A 760 -3.58 -2.74 4.44
C ARG A 760 -2.29 -3.57 4.51
N GLY A 761 -1.28 -3.11 5.24
CA GLY A 761 -0.02 -3.85 5.40
C GLY A 761 -0.19 -5.16 6.17
N LYS A 762 0.60 -6.19 5.83
CA LYS A 762 0.76 -7.45 6.60
C LYS A 762 1.13 -7.08 8.04
N LEU A 763 0.24 -7.40 8.96
CA LEU A 763 0.38 -7.06 10.38
C LEU A 763 0.94 -8.26 11.13
N THR A 764 2.24 -8.24 11.48
CA THR A 764 2.85 -9.24 12.37
C THR A 764 2.76 -8.74 13.80
N VAL A 765 2.03 -9.44 14.66
CA VAL A 765 1.78 -9.04 16.06
C VAL A 765 2.50 -9.99 17.01
N SER A 766 3.21 -9.39 17.97
CA SER A 766 3.67 -10.04 19.20
C SER A 766 3.12 -9.25 20.38
N SER A 767 2.02 -9.74 20.96
CA SER A 767 1.35 -9.13 22.11
C SER A 767 1.53 -10.02 23.33
N GLY A 768 1.84 -9.44 24.48
CA GLY A 768 1.89 -10.11 25.77
C GLY A 768 1.23 -9.24 26.82
N GLY A 769 0.06 -9.64 27.34
CA GLY A 769 -0.63 -8.92 28.40
C GLY A 769 -0.56 -9.70 29.71
N LEU A 770 0.23 -9.22 30.67
CA LEU A 770 0.30 -9.77 32.03
C LEU A 770 -0.68 -9.02 32.93
N SER A 771 -1.53 -9.76 33.64
CA SER A 771 -2.44 -9.24 34.65
C SER A 771 -2.21 -9.95 35.97
N SER A 772 -2.40 -9.23 37.07
CA SER A 772 -2.41 -9.79 38.41
C SER A 772 -3.48 -9.12 39.26
N GLY A 773 -3.97 -9.82 40.27
CA GLY A 773 -5.01 -9.28 41.12
C GLY A 773 -5.17 -10.01 42.43
N ALA A 774 -5.99 -9.40 43.29
CA ALA A 774 -6.41 -9.93 44.56
C ALA A 774 -7.94 -9.88 44.66
N ASP A 775 -8.56 -10.90 45.24
CA ASP A 775 -9.99 -10.99 45.47
C ASP A 775 -10.34 -11.43 46.89
N VAL A 776 -11.47 -10.96 47.38
CA VAL A 776 -12.06 -11.31 48.68
C VAL A 776 -13.50 -11.79 48.50
N LYS A 777 -13.82 -12.93 49.13
CA LYS A 777 -15.19 -13.47 49.16
C LYS A 777 -15.98 -12.75 50.25
N LEU A 778 -16.96 -11.94 49.88
CA LEU A 778 -17.75 -11.10 50.81
C LEU A 778 -18.99 -11.81 51.35
N SER A 779 -19.58 -12.71 50.57
CA SER A 779 -20.69 -13.56 50.98
C SER A 779 -20.58 -14.92 50.28
N GLU A 780 -21.51 -15.85 50.55
CA GLU A 780 -21.58 -17.11 49.80
C GLU A 780 -21.86 -16.90 48.30
N THR A 781 -22.40 -15.74 47.92
CA THR A 781 -22.80 -15.42 46.56
C THR A 781 -21.96 -14.34 45.90
N LEU A 782 -21.17 -13.54 46.63
CA LEU A 782 -20.44 -12.38 46.10
C LEU A 782 -18.94 -12.45 46.40
N THR A 783 -18.13 -12.34 45.35
CA THR A 783 -16.68 -12.11 45.42
C THR A 783 -16.32 -10.84 44.65
N VAL A 784 -15.46 -10.02 45.22
CA VAL A 784 -14.94 -8.80 44.56
C VAL A 784 -13.43 -8.78 44.60
N GLY A 785 -12.81 -8.11 43.63
CA GLY A 785 -11.37 -8.00 43.56
C GLY A 785 -10.89 -6.78 42.80
N VAL A 786 -9.59 -6.54 42.93
CA VAL A 786 -8.85 -5.48 42.27
C VAL A 786 -7.64 -6.10 41.57
N GLY A 787 -7.23 -5.52 40.45
CA GLY A 787 -6.06 -5.99 39.72
C GLY A 787 -5.45 -4.95 38.80
N GLY A 788 -4.23 -5.24 38.38
CA GLY A 788 -3.43 -4.42 37.48
C GLY A 788 -2.96 -5.24 36.29
N GLY A 789 -2.56 -4.56 35.22
CA GLY A 789 -1.99 -5.23 34.06
C GLY A 789 -1.07 -4.34 33.25
N TYR A 790 -0.16 -4.99 32.53
CA TYR A 790 0.79 -4.38 31.60
C TYR A 790 0.81 -5.17 30.30
N GLY A 791 1.03 -4.48 29.18
CA GLY A 791 1.27 -5.15 27.91
C GLY A 791 2.06 -4.31 26.92
N GLY A 792 2.88 -4.99 26.14
CA GLY A 792 3.65 -4.42 25.04
C GLY A 792 3.31 -5.10 23.73
N GLU A 793 3.37 -4.35 22.63
CA GLU A 793 3.11 -4.86 21.28
C GLU A 793 4.03 -4.19 20.25
N ARG A 794 4.50 -4.94 19.25
CA ARG A 794 5.10 -4.39 18.02
C ARG A 794 4.26 -4.81 16.82
N THR A 795 4.04 -3.84 15.93
CA THR A 795 3.26 -3.95 14.70
C THR A 795 4.07 -3.40 13.54
N GLU A 796 4.21 -4.16 12.45
CA GLU A 796 4.80 -3.70 11.19
C GLU A 796 3.70 -3.44 10.15
N VAL A 797 3.92 -2.42 9.31
CA VAL A 797 2.96 -1.94 8.30
C VAL A 797 3.68 -1.85 6.95
N GLY A 798 3.11 -2.50 5.92
CA GLY A 798 3.47 -2.30 4.51
C GLY A 798 4.90 -2.74 4.14
N ARG A 799 5.23 -4.03 4.26
CA ARG A 799 6.57 -4.59 3.92
C ARG A 799 7.73 -3.75 4.51
N ASN A 800 7.68 -3.47 5.81
CA ASN A 800 8.67 -2.69 6.59
C ASN A 800 8.73 -1.17 6.29
N GLN A 801 7.70 -0.59 5.67
CA GLN A 801 7.63 0.85 5.45
C GLN A 801 7.09 1.62 6.66
N GLY A 802 6.42 0.96 7.60
CA GLY A 802 5.94 1.55 8.85
C GLY A 802 6.06 0.59 10.03
N ARG A 803 6.20 1.13 11.25
CA ARG A 803 6.28 0.40 12.51
C ARG A 803 5.56 1.14 13.62
N VAL A 804 4.86 0.40 14.47
CA VAL A 804 4.21 0.89 15.70
C VAL A 804 4.62 0.00 16.87
N ASP A 805 5.20 0.60 17.89
CA ASP A 805 5.51 -0.03 19.18
C ASP A 805 4.53 0.52 20.23
N SER A 806 3.83 -0.35 20.95
CA SER A 806 2.87 0.03 22.01
C SER A 806 3.38 -0.41 23.38
N SER A 807 3.13 0.43 24.39
CA SER A 807 3.26 0.08 25.80
C SER A 807 2.04 0.59 26.58
N SER A 808 1.38 -0.30 27.30
CA SER A 808 0.07 -0.02 27.90
C SER A 808 -0.02 -0.56 29.33
N TRP A 809 -0.66 0.21 30.21
CA TRP A 809 -0.86 -0.13 31.62
C TRP A 809 -2.32 0.04 32.01
N MET A 810 -2.82 -0.76 32.93
CA MET A 810 -4.20 -0.68 33.41
C MET A 810 -4.35 -1.00 34.90
N GLY A 811 -5.43 -0.49 35.50
CA GLY A 811 -6.00 -0.91 36.78
C GLY A 811 -7.49 -1.24 36.63
N ALA A 812 -7.97 -2.29 37.28
CA ALA A 812 -9.34 -2.76 37.16
C ALA A 812 -9.92 -3.25 38.50
N ILE A 813 -11.23 -3.13 38.62
CA ILE A 813 -12.04 -3.81 39.62
C ILE A 813 -12.86 -4.88 38.93
N TYR A 814 -13.09 -6.00 39.61
CA TYR A 814 -13.88 -7.09 39.09
C TYR A 814 -14.67 -7.76 40.20
N GLY A 815 -15.70 -8.50 39.83
CA GLY A 815 -16.47 -9.27 40.78
C GLY A 815 -17.35 -10.31 40.10
N SER A 816 -17.82 -11.25 40.90
CA SER A 816 -18.67 -12.34 40.49
C SER A 816 -19.77 -12.53 41.53
N LEU A 817 -21.02 -12.53 41.05
CA LEU A 817 -22.24 -12.69 41.83
C LEU A 817 -22.97 -13.96 41.36
N ALA A 818 -23.26 -14.88 42.26
CA ALA A 818 -24.06 -16.08 42.03
C ALA A 818 -25.42 -15.96 42.75
N PRO A 819 -26.44 -15.30 42.17
CA PRO A 819 -27.67 -14.94 42.87
C PRO A 819 -28.59 -16.13 43.17
N ALA A 820 -28.45 -17.23 42.43
CA ALA A 820 -29.18 -18.49 42.62
C ALA A 820 -28.36 -19.65 42.05
N ASP A 821 -28.74 -20.88 42.39
CA ASP A 821 -28.04 -22.08 41.93
C ASP A 821 -27.98 -22.15 40.39
N GLY A 822 -26.76 -22.24 39.88
CA GLY A 822 -26.48 -22.28 38.45
C GLY A 822 -26.59 -20.94 37.74
N LEU A 823 -26.97 -19.83 38.39
CA LEU A 823 -26.94 -18.50 37.77
C LEU A 823 -25.70 -17.72 38.20
N PHE A 824 -25.08 -17.00 37.26
CA PHE A 824 -23.96 -16.10 37.56
C PHE A 824 -24.07 -14.76 36.82
N LEU A 825 -23.49 -13.74 37.45
CA LEU A 825 -23.29 -12.40 36.91
C LEU A 825 -21.88 -11.93 37.27
N ASP A 826 -21.06 -11.73 36.26
CA ASP A 826 -19.68 -11.28 36.40
C ASP A 826 -19.52 -9.87 35.84
N GLY A 827 -18.74 -9.05 36.54
CA GLY A 827 -18.42 -7.70 36.13
C GLY A 827 -16.93 -7.42 36.15
N VAL A 828 -16.47 -6.63 35.19
CA VAL A 828 -15.13 -6.03 35.16
C VAL A 828 -15.27 -4.57 34.74
N ALA A 829 -14.58 -3.66 35.42
CA ALA A 829 -14.44 -2.27 35.01
C ALA A 829 -13.00 -1.83 35.24
N GLY A 830 -12.37 -1.24 34.22
CA GLY A 830 -10.98 -0.84 34.28
C GLY A 830 -10.66 0.42 33.50
N ALA A 831 -9.53 1.01 33.86
CA ALA A 831 -8.97 2.19 33.24
C ALA A 831 -7.47 1.99 32.97
N GLY A 832 -6.96 2.59 31.90
CA GLY A 832 -5.57 2.43 31.52
C GLY A 832 -4.97 3.61 30.79
N ARG A 833 -3.63 3.58 30.67
CA ARG A 833 -2.83 4.50 29.88
C ARG A 833 -2.18 3.74 28.72
N LEU A 834 -2.10 4.43 27.59
CA LEU A 834 -1.56 3.93 26.33
C LEU A 834 -0.40 4.81 25.91
N ALA A 835 0.65 4.22 25.35
CA ALA A 835 1.74 4.92 24.69
C ALA A 835 2.13 4.18 23.41
N PHE A 836 2.39 4.93 22.35
CA PHE A 836 2.74 4.44 21.03
C PHE A 836 3.94 5.19 20.49
N ASP A 837 4.99 4.46 20.10
CA ASP A 837 6.08 4.99 19.28
C ASP A 837 5.88 4.52 17.84
N THR A 838 6.01 5.44 16.90
CA THR A 838 5.74 5.21 15.48
C THR A 838 6.96 5.56 14.65
N VAL A 839 7.19 4.77 13.60
CA VAL A 839 8.24 4.98 12.61
C VAL A 839 7.62 4.83 11.23
N ARG A 840 7.86 5.79 10.33
CA ARG A 840 7.33 5.79 8.97
C ARG A 840 8.40 6.16 7.97
N THR A 841 8.58 5.36 6.93
CA THR A 841 9.41 5.70 5.77
C THR A 841 8.57 6.52 4.79
N VAL A 842 9.09 7.66 4.33
CA VAL A 842 8.37 8.55 3.41
C VAL A 842 8.39 7.98 1.98
N THR A 843 7.22 7.88 1.36
CA THR A 843 7.04 7.41 -0.01
C THR A 843 7.89 8.23 -1.00
N GLY A 844 8.75 7.55 -1.77
CA GLY A 844 9.65 8.19 -2.74
C GLY A 844 11.04 8.59 -2.22
N GLY A 845 11.43 8.20 -1.00
CA GLY A 845 12.78 8.40 -0.46
C GLY A 845 13.14 7.46 0.70
N ASN A 846 14.31 7.69 1.31
CA ASN A 846 14.83 6.90 2.46
C ASN A 846 14.68 7.62 3.81
N ALA A 847 13.97 8.75 3.84
CA ALA A 847 13.80 9.56 5.04
C ALA A 847 12.77 8.92 5.99
N VAL A 848 13.07 8.94 7.29
CA VAL A 848 12.27 8.25 8.32
C VAL A 848 11.67 9.26 9.29
N ALA A 849 10.34 9.31 9.32
CA ALA A 849 9.57 10.08 10.28
C ALA A 849 9.36 9.27 11.57
N ARG A 850 9.42 9.94 12.73
CA ARG A 850 9.18 9.34 14.04
C ARG A 850 8.13 10.14 14.81
N GLY A 851 7.23 9.46 15.51
CA GLY A 851 6.21 10.09 16.34
C GLY A 851 5.96 9.33 17.63
N HIS A 852 5.58 10.05 18.68
CA HIS A 852 5.17 9.48 19.97
C HIS A 852 3.76 9.94 20.31
N ARG A 853 2.88 9.01 20.69
CA ARG A 853 1.48 9.29 21.02
C ARG A 853 1.11 8.66 22.35
N SER A 854 0.52 9.44 23.25
CA SER A 854 -0.08 8.94 24.48
C SER A 854 -1.61 8.87 24.37
N GLY A 855 -2.24 8.09 25.26
CA GLY A 855 -3.70 8.02 25.33
C GLY A 855 -4.18 7.44 26.65
N THR A 856 -5.49 7.48 26.87
CA THR A 856 -6.18 6.86 27.99
C THR A 856 -7.28 5.95 27.49
N MET A 857 -7.65 4.96 28.30
CA MET A 857 -8.74 4.05 27.99
C MET A 857 -9.57 3.73 29.22
N LEU A 858 -10.85 3.48 28.99
CA LEU A 858 -11.80 2.87 29.89
C LEU A 858 -12.34 1.63 29.20
N PHE A 859 -12.45 0.54 29.94
CA PHE A 859 -13.00 -0.71 29.43
C PHE A 859 -13.82 -1.39 30.50
N GLY A 860 -14.79 -2.19 30.07
CA GLY A 860 -15.63 -2.94 30.99
C GLY A 860 -16.31 -4.08 30.30
N SER A 861 -16.74 -5.04 31.11
CA SER A 861 -17.48 -6.20 30.65
C SER A 861 -18.50 -6.60 31.68
N LEU A 862 -19.68 -6.98 31.20
CA LEU A 862 -20.73 -7.59 32.00
C LEU A 862 -21.10 -8.92 31.35
N THR A 863 -20.94 -10.02 32.08
CA THR A 863 -21.26 -11.37 31.61
C THR A 863 -22.31 -11.98 32.52
N GLY A 864 -23.40 -12.47 31.95
CA GLY A 864 -24.44 -13.18 32.68
C GLY A 864 -24.74 -14.51 32.01
N GLY A 865 -25.01 -15.54 32.80
CA GLY A 865 -25.22 -16.87 32.25
C GLY A 865 -25.76 -17.88 33.23
N PHE A 866 -25.86 -19.10 32.73
CA PHE A 866 -26.27 -20.26 33.49
C PHE A 866 -25.23 -21.38 33.37
N ASP A 867 -24.82 -21.91 34.52
CA ASP A 867 -23.92 -23.05 34.70
C ASP A 867 -24.71 -24.29 35.16
N ARG A 868 -24.49 -25.41 34.47
CA ARG A 868 -25.03 -26.72 34.81
C ARG A 868 -23.89 -27.70 34.97
N THR A 869 -23.61 -28.09 36.20
CA THR A 869 -22.63 -29.13 36.54
C THR A 869 -23.33 -30.42 36.96
N ARG A 870 -22.82 -31.55 36.49
CA ARG A 870 -23.14 -32.93 36.91
C ARG A 870 -21.81 -33.67 37.10
N ASP A 871 -21.81 -34.82 37.79
CA ASP A 871 -20.60 -35.53 38.26
C ASP A 871 -19.39 -35.54 37.31
N THR A 872 -19.62 -35.73 36.00
CA THR A 872 -18.55 -35.77 34.99
C THR A 872 -18.64 -34.70 33.90
N HIS A 873 -19.70 -33.87 33.88
CA HIS A 873 -19.97 -32.91 32.79
C HIS A 873 -20.30 -31.51 33.33
N ALA A 874 -19.75 -30.47 32.70
CA ALA A 874 -20.17 -29.10 32.93
C ALA A 874 -20.59 -28.44 31.62
N LEU A 875 -21.69 -27.70 31.64
CA LEU A 875 -22.19 -26.91 30.52
C LEU A 875 -22.54 -25.51 31.00
N SER A 876 -22.08 -24.50 30.28
CA SER A 876 -22.34 -23.09 30.55
C SER A 876 -22.89 -22.41 29.29
N ALA A 877 -23.95 -21.65 29.44
CA ALA A 877 -24.46 -20.75 28.41
C ALA A 877 -24.42 -19.32 28.95
N TYR A 878 -23.86 -18.38 28.19
CA TYR A 878 -23.67 -17.01 28.66
C TYR A 878 -23.83 -15.97 27.56
N GLY A 879 -24.25 -14.79 27.98
CA GLY A 879 -24.20 -13.56 27.20
C GLY A 879 -23.22 -12.59 27.84
N ARG A 880 -22.45 -11.87 27.01
CA ARG A 880 -21.47 -10.88 27.46
C ARG A 880 -21.60 -9.59 26.65
N VAL A 881 -21.46 -8.46 27.31
CA VAL A 881 -21.36 -7.14 26.69
C VAL A 881 -20.03 -6.53 27.09
N ASP A 882 -19.21 -6.22 26.08
CA ASP A 882 -17.90 -5.59 26.27
C ASP A 882 -17.95 -4.14 25.76
N LEU A 883 -17.40 -3.23 26.56
CA LEU A 883 -17.33 -1.80 26.31
C LEU A 883 -15.86 -1.35 26.34
N LEU A 884 -15.47 -0.53 25.38
CA LEU A 884 -14.19 0.16 25.38
C LEU A 884 -14.38 1.58 24.87
N SER A 885 -13.78 2.53 25.58
CA SER A 885 -13.69 3.93 25.18
C SER A 885 -12.26 4.40 25.41
N ALA A 886 -11.56 4.85 24.38
CA ALA A 886 -10.20 5.36 24.48
C ALA A 886 -10.05 6.72 23.80
N ASP A 887 -9.28 7.60 24.42
CA ASP A 887 -8.89 8.91 23.89
C ASP A 887 -7.39 8.88 23.60
N LEU A 888 -7.04 8.93 22.32
CA LEU A 888 -5.65 9.01 21.88
C LEU A 888 -5.30 10.47 21.59
N ASN A 889 -4.30 11.01 22.29
CA ASN A 889 -3.90 12.41 22.19
C ASN A 889 -3.41 12.78 20.78
N ARG A 890 -3.42 14.07 20.47
CA ARG A 890 -2.76 14.62 19.27
C ARG A 890 -1.25 14.36 19.34
N TYR A 891 -0.63 14.04 18.20
CA TYR A 891 0.82 13.98 18.10
C TYR A 891 1.33 14.47 16.75
N THR A 892 2.59 14.89 16.71
CA THR A 892 3.26 15.38 15.51
C THR A 892 4.51 14.56 15.25
N GLU A 893 4.70 14.14 14.01
CA GLU A 893 5.91 13.45 13.57
C GLU A 893 7.11 14.42 13.48
N THR A 894 8.31 13.86 13.57
CA THR A 894 9.58 14.58 13.47
C THR A 894 10.55 13.81 12.58
N GLY A 895 11.59 14.49 12.07
CA GLY A 895 12.71 13.87 11.35
C GLY A 895 12.72 14.01 9.82
N VAL A 896 11.62 14.43 9.19
CA VAL A 896 11.52 14.53 7.71
C VAL A 896 11.06 15.90 7.19
N GLY A 897 11.17 16.94 8.02
CA GLY A 897 10.91 18.33 7.63
C GLY A 897 9.48 18.56 7.13
N THR A 898 9.34 19.04 5.89
CA THR A 898 8.04 19.34 5.25
C THR A 898 7.16 18.11 5.03
N ALA A 899 7.69 16.90 5.18
CA ALA A 899 6.90 15.67 5.09
C ALA A 899 6.39 15.15 6.46
N ASN A 900 6.69 15.87 7.56
CA ASN A 900 6.19 15.53 8.88
C ASN A 900 4.67 15.70 8.91
N LEU A 901 3.95 14.71 9.43
CA LEU A 901 2.50 14.78 9.61
C LEU A 901 2.14 15.10 11.07
N VAL A 902 0.99 15.76 11.25
CA VAL A 902 0.34 15.93 12.53
C VAL A 902 -0.99 15.19 12.52
N PHE A 903 -1.19 14.33 13.52
CA PHE A 903 -2.40 13.53 13.69
C PHE A 903 -3.20 14.11 14.85
N ASP A 904 -4.48 14.42 14.62
CA ASP A 904 -5.34 14.98 15.66
C ASP A 904 -5.67 13.96 16.76
N ARG A 905 -6.29 14.45 17.85
CA ARG A 905 -6.91 13.60 18.87
C ARG A 905 -7.89 12.63 18.21
N ARG A 906 -7.90 11.37 18.67
CA ARG A 906 -8.77 10.32 18.13
C ARG A 906 -9.52 9.64 19.26
N ASN A 907 -10.84 9.58 19.12
CA ASN A 907 -11.72 8.88 20.04
C ASN A 907 -12.05 7.51 19.45
N LEU A 908 -11.82 6.46 20.24
CA LEU A 908 -12.10 5.08 19.88
C LEU A 908 -13.20 4.56 20.81
N THR A 909 -14.31 4.10 20.25
CA THR A 909 -15.38 3.48 21.03
C THR A 909 -15.73 2.13 20.42
N SER A 910 -15.73 1.08 21.23
CA SER A 910 -16.17 -0.27 20.88
C SER A 910 -17.28 -0.69 21.82
N LEU A 911 -18.29 -1.31 21.24
CA LEU A 911 -19.39 -1.94 21.94
C LEU A 911 -19.63 -3.27 21.23
N SER A 912 -19.34 -4.36 21.91
CA SER A 912 -19.52 -5.70 21.36
C SER A 912 -20.40 -6.56 22.25
N GLY A 913 -21.23 -7.39 21.61
CA GLY A 913 -22.04 -8.40 22.26
C GLY A 913 -21.53 -9.78 21.91
N VAL A 914 -21.49 -10.68 22.88
CA VAL A 914 -21.02 -12.06 22.73
C VAL A 914 -22.07 -13.02 23.25
N LEU A 915 -22.39 -14.04 22.46
CA LEU A 915 -23.16 -15.20 22.89
C LEU A 915 -22.24 -16.41 22.89
N GLY A 916 -22.14 -17.07 24.04
CA GLY A 916 -21.17 -18.14 24.28
C GLY A 916 -21.80 -19.41 24.82
N LEU A 917 -21.28 -20.55 24.36
CA LEU A 917 -21.51 -21.88 24.92
C LEU A 917 -20.16 -22.49 25.29
N ARG A 918 -20.05 -23.04 26.50
CA ARG A 918 -18.86 -23.73 27.00
C ARG A 918 -19.26 -25.09 27.56
N GLY A 919 -18.56 -26.14 27.17
CA GLY A 919 -18.70 -27.48 27.73
C GLY A 919 -17.36 -28.03 28.20
N SER A 920 -17.38 -28.80 29.29
CA SER A 920 -16.24 -29.62 29.70
C SER A 920 -16.69 -30.99 30.18
N PHE A 921 -15.79 -31.97 30.05
CA PHE A 921 -16.02 -33.35 30.45
C PHE A 921 -14.79 -33.86 31.20
N VAL A 922 -14.96 -34.57 32.31
CA VAL A 922 -13.86 -35.11 33.12
C VAL A 922 -13.66 -36.59 32.81
N THR A 923 -12.48 -36.94 32.27
CA THR A 923 -12.05 -38.31 31.97
C THR A 923 -10.76 -38.65 32.72
N GLY A 924 -10.88 -38.96 34.01
CA GLY A 924 -9.73 -39.19 34.88
C GLY A 924 -8.92 -37.90 35.08
N ARG A 925 -7.65 -37.89 34.64
CA ARG A 925 -6.77 -36.70 34.72
C ARG A 925 -6.95 -35.72 33.56
N PHE A 926 -7.66 -36.11 32.50
CA PHE A 926 -7.92 -35.24 31.35
C PHE A 926 -9.28 -34.57 31.50
N VAL A 927 -9.34 -33.30 31.13
CA VAL A 927 -10.56 -32.50 31.09
C VAL A 927 -10.71 -31.89 29.69
N PRO A 928 -11.27 -32.63 28.72
CA PRO A 928 -11.68 -32.05 27.44
C PRO A 928 -12.61 -30.85 27.61
N ARG A 929 -12.44 -29.84 26.76
CA ARG A 929 -13.18 -28.58 26.74
C ARG A 929 -13.57 -28.20 25.32
N LEU A 930 -14.77 -27.66 25.18
CA LEU A 930 -15.28 -27.03 23.96
C LEU A 930 -15.80 -25.64 24.34
N ARG A 931 -15.48 -24.64 23.54
CA ARG A 931 -16.09 -23.30 23.62
C ARG A 931 -16.47 -22.83 22.23
N ALA A 932 -17.67 -22.30 22.09
CA ALA A 932 -18.13 -21.65 20.87
C ALA A 932 -18.66 -20.26 21.24
N GLU A 933 -18.17 -19.21 20.57
CA GLU A 933 -18.62 -17.84 20.78
C GLU A 933 -19.00 -17.20 19.44
N TRP A 934 -20.12 -16.49 19.43
CA TRP A 934 -20.44 -15.52 18.38
C TRP A 934 -20.34 -14.12 18.95
N ARG A 935 -19.54 -13.27 18.32
CA ARG A 935 -19.33 -11.86 18.69
C ARG A 935 -19.86 -10.95 17.59
N HIS A 936 -20.62 -9.94 17.99
CA HIS A 936 -21.12 -8.88 17.13
C HIS A 936 -20.62 -7.51 17.61
N GLU A 937 -20.13 -6.67 16.69
CA GLU A 937 -19.66 -5.32 16.97
C GLU A 937 -20.69 -4.27 16.52
N PHE A 938 -21.18 -3.46 17.46
CA PHE A 938 -22.29 -2.53 17.24
C PHE A 938 -21.86 -1.11 16.84
N ARG A 939 -20.57 -0.75 17.00
CA ARG A 939 -20.06 0.60 16.69
C ARG A 939 -18.73 0.52 15.93
N ASN A 940 -18.59 1.36 14.91
CA ASN A 940 -17.37 1.50 14.12
C ASN A 940 -16.41 2.52 14.77
N GLY A 941 -15.11 2.37 14.49
CA GLY A 941 -14.08 3.27 15.00
C GLY A 941 -14.18 4.70 14.47
N GLY A 942 -13.71 5.67 15.27
CA GLY A 942 -13.74 7.10 14.94
C GLY A 942 -12.75 7.51 13.85
N VAL A 943 -13.07 8.60 13.16
CA VAL A 943 -12.24 9.22 12.10
C VAL A 943 -10.92 9.76 12.68
N GLN A 944 -9.81 9.54 11.99
CA GLN A 944 -8.53 10.18 12.32
C GLN A 944 -8.29 11.35 11.37
N ALA A 945 -8.34 12.57 11.88
CA ALA A 945 -7.94 13.75 11.12
C ALA A 945 -6.42 13.91 11.14
N LEU A 946 -5.83 14.36 10.02
CA LEU A 946 -4.39 14.59 9.90
C LEU A 946 -4.07 15.71 8.92
N ASP A 947 -2.83 16.21 9.01
CA ASP A 947 -2.31 17.19 8.07
C ASP A 947 -0.78 17.20 8.03
N TYR A 948 -0.20 18.02 7.14
CA TYR A 948 1.21 18.37 7.19
C TYR A 948 1.49 19.29 8.38
N ALA A 949 2.53 18.99 9.15
CA ALA A 949 2.86 19.68 10.40
C ALA A 949 3.16 21.17 10.21
N ASP A 950 3.66 21.57 9.04
CA ASP A 950 4.01 22.95 8.68
C ASP A 950 2.82 23.77 8.12
N LEU A 951 1.74 23.13 7.67
CA LEU A 951 0.62 23.82 7.01
C LEU A 951 -0.54 24.19 7.95
N GLY A 952 -0.59 23.61 9.14
CA GLY A 952 -1.61 23.90 10.17
C GLY A 952 -3.04 23.49 9.80
N GLY A 953 -3.87 23.18 10.79
CA GLY A 953 -5.24 22.67 10.58
C GLY A 953 -5.30 21.14 10.37
N PHE A 954 -6.47 20.65 9.95
CA PHE A 954 -6.74 19.24 9.70
C PHE A 954 -7.63 19.05 8.48
N THR A 955 -7.01 19.05 7.31
CA THR A 955 -7.69 19.01 6.00
C THR A 955 -7.98 17.58 5.55
N TYR A 956 -7.12 16.64 5.93
CA TYR A 956 -7.22 15.24 5.51
C TYR A 956 -7.80 14.38 6.64
N ALA A 957 -8.50 13.31 6.26
CA ALA A 957 -9.14 12.43 7.22
C ALA A 957 -9.07 10.98 6.76
N ILE A 958 -8.53 10.12 7.62
CA ILE A 958 -8.58 8.66 7.45
C ILE A 958 -9.93 8.20 7.98
N ARG A 959 -10.81 7.81 7.06
CA ARG A 959 -12.12 7.24 7.36
C ARG A 959 -12.03 5.74 7.23
N GLY A 960 -12.23 5.03 8.34
CA GLY A 960 -12.34 3.58 8.34
C GLY A 960 -11.64 2.95 9.53
N ASP A 961 -12.44 2.38 10.41
CA ASP A 961 -12.14 1.10 11.04
C ASP A 961 -13.46 0.33 11.02
N ASP A 962 -13.77 -0.28 9.88
CA ASP A 962 -14.78 -1.34 9.86
C ASP A 962 -14.14 -2.54 10.56
N TRP A 963 -14.20 -2.53 11.90
CA TRP A 963 -13.99 -3.74 12.67
C TRP A 963 -14.98 -4.79 12.16
N THR A 964 -14.54 -6.05 12.06
CA THR A 964 -15.37 -7.13 11.55
C THR A 964 -16.67 -7.20 12.36
N ARG A 965 -17.81 -6.88 11.72
CA ARG A 965 -19.10 -6.79 12.42
C ARG A 965 -19.51 -8.09 13.08
N ASP A 966 -19.13 -9.22 12.51
CA ASP A 966 -19.44 -10.55 13.02
C ASP A 966 -18.19 -11.44 13.03
N ASN A 967 -17.96 -12.13 14.15
CA ASN A 967 -16.91 -13.12 14.31
C ASN A 967 -17.45 -14.34 15.05
N VAL A 968 -17.23 -15.53 14.51
CA VAL A 968 -17.51 -16.81 15.17
C VAL A 968 -16.20 -17.46 15.54
N SER A 969 -16.00 -17.80 16.82
CA SER A 969 -14.86 -18.57 17.29
C SER A 969 -15.28 -19.92 17.87
N VAL A 970 -14.49 -20.95 17.58
CA VAL A 970 -14.63 -22.28 18.19
C VAL A 970 -13.27 -22.68 18.74
N GLU A 971 -13.23 -23.01 20.03
CA GLU A 971 -12.06 -23.53 20.74
C GLU A 971 -12.30 -24.97 21.17
N LEU A 972 -11.37 -25.85 20.81
CA LEU A 972 -11.26 -27.21 21.31
C LEU A 972 -10.02 -27.30 22.18
N GLY A 973 -10.15 -27.79 23.41
CA GLY A 973 -9.00 -27.93 24.29
C GLY A 973 -9.10 -29.11 25.24
N THR A 974 -8.02 -29.37 25.95
CA THR A 974 -7.99 -30.34 27.05
C THR A 974 -7.04 -29.86 28.12
N ASP A 975 -7.41 -30.02 29.39
CA ASP A 975 -6.50 -29.82 30.51
C ASP A 975 -6.05 -31.18 31.07
N TYR A 976 -4.77 -31.32 31.41
CA TYR A 976 -4.25 -32.44 32.17
C TYR A 976 -3.96 -32.00 33.60
N VAL A 977 -4.52 -32.73 34.57
CA VAL A 977 -4.41 -32.44 36.01
C VAL A 977 -3.38 -33.36 36.66
N PHE A 978 -2.38 -32.77 37.30
CA PHE A 978 -1.35 -33.47 38.06
C PHE A 978 -1.72 -33.53 39.55
N ASP A 979 -1.33 -34.62 40.24
CA ASP A 979 -1.63 -34.82 41.67
C ASP A 979 -1.02 -33.75 42.58
N ASN A 980 0.06 -33.14 42.12
CA ASN A 980 0.73 -32.05 42.83
C ASN A 980 0.06 -30.69 42.60
N GLY A 981 -1.13 -30.62 42.01
CA GLY A 981 -1.87 -29.37 41.78
C GLY A 981 -1.44 -28.57 40.55
N TRP A 982 -0.48 -29.06 39.75
CA TRP A 982 -0.25 -28.49 38.42
C TRP A 982 -1.39 -28.88 37.47
N ARG A 983 -1.73 -27.98 36.54
CA ARG A 983 -2.61 -28.25 35.40
C ARG A 983 -1.99 -27.68 34.14
N ILE A 984 -1.93 -28.47 33.08
CA ILE A 984 -1.46 -28.02 31.76
C ILE A 984 -2.60 -28.19 30.77
N GLY A 985 -3.05 -27.08 30.19
CA GLY A 985 -4.06 -27.00 29.16
C GLY A 985 -3.46 -26.82 27.78
N LEU A 986 -3.98 -27.54 26.81
CA LEU A 986 -3.74 -27.32 25.38
C LEU A 986 -5.07 -26.96 24.72
N GLY A 987 -5.08 -25.94 23.89
CA GLY A 987 -6.25 -25.46 23.18
C GLY A 987 -5.91 -25.11 21.73
N LEU A 988 -6.83 -25.39 20.83
CA LEU A 988 -6.81 -24.95 19.45
C LEU A 988 -8.10 -24.18 19.21
N SER A 989 -7.99 -22.90 18.86
CA SER A 989 -9.13 -22.09 18.46
C SER A 989 -9.04 -21.69 17.00
N GLY A 990 -10.19 -21.70 16.32
CA GLY A 990 -10.35 -21.15 14.98
C GLY A 990 -11.42 -20.07 15.02
N SER A 991 -11.20 -18.97 14.31
CA SER A 991 -12.20 -17.90 14.18
C SER A 991 -12.46 -17.52 12.73
N LEU A 992 -13.72 -17.25 12.42
CA LEU A 992 -14.23 -16.89 11.10
C LEU A 992 -14.95 -15.54 11.20
N GLY A 993 -14.39 -14.51 10.55
CA GLY A 993 -15.01 -13.18 10.43
C GLY A 993 -15.04 -12.68 8.98
N GLN A 994 -15.78 -11.59 8.72
CA GLN A 994 -15.76 -10.94 7.40
C GLN A 994 -14.35 -10.41 7.05
N GLY A 995 -13.59 -11.17 6.28
CA GLY A 995 -12.26 -10.76 5.79
C GLY A 995 -11.09 -11.08 6.71
N SER A 996 -11.29 -11.90 7.76
CA SER A 996 -10.19 -12.44 8.59
C SER A 996 -10.46 -13.90 8.97
N ARG A 997 -9.42 -14.73 8.86
CA ARG A 997 -9.38 -16.12 9.31
C ARG A 997 -8.08 -16.35 10.05
N TYR A 998 -8.17 -16.73 11.32
CA TYR A 998 -6.99 -17.09 12.10
C TYR A 998 -7.26 -18.34 12.92
N ALA A 999 -6.20 -19.14 13.10
CA ALA A 999 -6.16 -20.23 14.04
C ALA A 999 -5.14 -19.87 15.12
N THR A 1000 -5.49 -20.11 16.38
CA THR A 1000 -4.67 -19.81 17.54
C THR A 1000 -4.53 -21.08 18.38
N GLU A 1001 -3.32 -21.57 18.52
CA GLU A 1001 -2.95 -22.59 19.50
C GLU A 1001 -2.72 -21.90 20.83
N THR A 1002 -3.15 -22.48 21.95
CA THR A 1002 -2.98 -21.93 23.29
C THR A 1002 -2.48 -23.01 24.24
N ILE A 1003 -1.38 -22.76 24.92
CA ILE A 1003 -0.87 -23.56 26.03
C ILE A 1003 -1.18 -22.80 27.32
N THR A 1004 -1.85 -23.40 28.28
CA THR A 1004 -2.13 -22.80 29.58
C THR A 1004 -1.46 -23.60 30.68
N ILE A 1005 -0.64 -22.96 31.50
CA ILE A 1005 -0.03 -23.61 32.66
C ILE A 1005 -0.64 -23.00 33.91
N ARG A 1006 -1.13 -23.83 34.84
CA ARG A 1006 -1.69 -23.39 36.12
C ARG A 1006 -1.11 -24.21 37.26
N LYS A 1007 -0.90 -23.57 38.40
CA LYS A 1007 -0.48 -24.22 39.64
C LYS A 1007 -1.44 -23.86 40.75
N GLN A 1008 -2.12 -24.86 41.28
CA GLN A 1008 -2.88 -24.80 42.52
C GLN A 1008 -1.92 -25.12 43.68
N PHE A 1009 -1.76 -24.18 44.63
CA PHE A 1009 -0.96 -24.31 45.84
C PHE A 1009 -1.69 -24.93 47.03
#